data_AF-A0A7X6WM51-F1
#
_entry.id   AF-A0A7X6WM51-F1
#
_cell.length_a   1.000
_cell.length_b   1.000
_cell.length_c   1.000
_cell.angle_alpha   90.00
_cell.angle_beta   90.00
_cell.angle_gamma   90.00
#
_symmetry.space_group_name_H-M   'P 1'
#
loop_
_entity.id
_entity.type
_entity.pdbx_description
1 polymer ?
#
loop_
_entity_poly.entity_id
_entity_poly.type
_entity_poly.pdbx_seq_one_letter_code
_entity_poly.pdbx_strand_id
1 'polypeptide(L)'
;MEFVADLHIHSHYSRATSRDCNPENLQQWAIYKGITLLGTGDFTHPAWREELRSKLEPAEEGFYRLRQEFCLPGLVEPPGSPVVRFVVSGEISTIYKKGGRVRKVHHLLVLPSLEAADELSRRLEDIGNIRSDGRPILGLDSSHLLEMALEVCPEVIFIPAHIWTPHFSVFGANSGFDTLEECFEDLTEHIFAAETGLSSDPPMNWRLSALDRLTLVSNSDAHSPRNLAREANLFATDLTYPAIRAALRERDPARFLGTLEFYPEEGKYHYDGHRACQVRWEPAQTRAADKICPCCGRKVTVGVLHRVEELADRPVGYQPANVPPFESLVPLPEIIAAALGVGVQSKKVDQHYFSMLAQLGPELVILRETPLEQVAAAGGVLVAEAIRRMRAGEVETLPGFDGEYGKIILLRPEERQQLLGQGSLFEETLPKAEVKAITRKTRSKAEKHDISQQVGSSHTDTDQTEALGPETVGAESSRNDAETAKSKNSSEILASLNPEQREAVTAEKGPVIVIAGPGTGKTRTLVHRIAYLIRERGVSPHHITAVTFTNKAAQEIRHRLTEILGDGAIVQAITIGTFHSICLDLLRTQRNNQALVVLDALDAQDLLQEAWPESGKKRVKGLPKIHREISFLKSCGHTFSSSAVPGELRSLYQAYQERLAEYGALDYDDILLEAVDLCETWRTASDSAAVEHEELTRFTHLLVDEFQDVNPVQYRLVKAWAGQGVNTFVIGDPDQAIYGFRGADYRFFWQLKDDYPAARVCRLTLNYRSTPTILRAASGVVTHNPENQLLADREPDLIAAHNPRKTTDHVLTDNSTVAETAPVNKASTRESLNDKVAEESMPASKPAPQLRPVRQHDAKIQHWEVASELAEGIAIVQEINRLVGGATMLQSHGQGSGLPVPNRKAEEEEARGFSDIAVLFRTSRQGEQLEECFLREGIPYRVVGRESFLAEREVREVLAFCRCLVYPEDDFHLIRCLGSTVFGLGRSGISLVREKARQIGGTAWQASIDLTESQFSSPAAVVNKLAAL
;
A
#
# COMPACT_ATOMS: atom_id res chain seq x y z
N MET A 1 -31.35 -24.90 29.01
CA MET A 1 -30.54 -26.06 28.56
C MET A 1 -29.08 -25.65 28.65
N GLU A 2 -28.20 -26.52 29.13
CA GLU A 2 -26.75 -26.23 29.14
C GLU A 2 -26.13 -26.59 27.79
N PHE A 3 -25.29 -25.71 27.23
CA PHE A 3 -24.64 -25.94 25.95
C PHE A 3 -23.37 -25.11 25.76
N VAL A 4 -22.50 -25.60 24.86
CA VAL A 4 -21.24 -24.93 24.47
C VAL A 4 -21.45 -24.15 23.17
N ALA A 5 -20.96 -22.92 23.13
CA ALA A 5 -20.99 -22.05 21.97
C ALA A 5 -19.61 -21.48 21.60
N ASP A 6 -19.26 -21.57 20.32
CA ASP A 6 -18.04 -20.98 19.75
C ASP A 6 -18.45 -20.05 18.59
N LEU A 7 -18.37 -18.74 18.82
CA LEU A 7 -19.03 -17.73 17.97
C LEU A 7 -18.09 -17.11 16.94
N HIS A 8 -16.77 -17.16 17.19
CA HIS A 8 -15.74 -16.56 16.34
C HIS A 8 -14.96 -17.62 15.59
N ILE A 9 -15.29 -17.80 14.31
CA ILE A 9 -14.59 -18.72 13.40
C ILE A 9 -14.48 -18.09 12.02
N HIS A 10 -13.69 -18.72 11.14
CA HIS A 10 -13.58 -18.31 9.74
C HIS A 10 -13.95 -19.41 8.77
N SER A 11 -14.54 -18.98 7.66
CA SER A 11 -14.89 -19.78 6.50
C SER A 11 -13.70 -19.94 5.55
N HIS A 12 -13.79 -20.89 4.63
CA HIS A 12 -12.80 -21.06 3.57
C HIS A 12 -12.71 -19.88 2.55
N TYR A 13 -13.57 -18.85 2.67
CA TYR A 13 -13.45 -17.61 1.91
C TYR A 13 -12.56 -16.57 2.59
N SER A 14 -12.18 -16.80 3.85
CA SER A 14 -11.14 -16.02 4.51
C SER A 14 -9.74 -16.47 4.16
N ARG A 15 -8.81 -15.51 4.12
CA ARG A 15 -7.39 -15.81 3.94
C ARG A 15 -6.85 -16.67 5.09
N ALA A 16 -5.80 -17.44 4.78
CA ALA A 16 -5.12 -18.34 5.72
C ALA A 16 -6.04 -19.35 6.44
N THR A 17 -7.21 -19.65 5.88
CA THR A 17 -8.20 -20.57 6.44
C THR A 17 -8.25 -21.87 5.63
N SER A 18 -8.49 -23.00 6.31
CA SER A 18 -8.61 -24.29 5.66
C SER A 18 -9.76 -24.31 4.64
N ARG A 19 -9.57 -25.03 3.53
CA ARG A 19 -10.66 -25.32 2.58
C ARG A 19 -11.78 -26.15 3.21
N ASP A 20 -11.47 -26.83 4.31
CA ASP A 20 -12.41 -27.61 5.10
C ASP A 20 -13.26 -26.74 6.03
N CYS A 21 -13.05 -25.41 6.08
CA CYS A 21 -13.98 -24.50 6.77
C CYS A 21 -15.23 -24.22 5.92
N ASN A 22 -15.96 -25.28 5.59
CA ASN A 22 -17.26 -25.28 4.94
C ASN A 22 -18.32 -25.89 5.90
N PRO A 23 -19.63 -25.65 5.69
CA PRO A 23 -20.65 -25.98 6.68
C PRO A 23 -20.69 -27.47 7.07
N GLU A 24 -20.41 -28.35 6.12
CA GLU A 24 -20.41 -29.81 6.30
C GLU A 24 -19.33 -30.26 7.29
N ASN A 25 -18.09 -29.81 7.06
CA ASN A 25 -16.95 -30.15 7.91
C ASN A 25 -17.02 -29.43 9.25
N LEU A 26 -17.52 -28.19 9.29
CA LEU A 26 -17.75 -27.46 10.53
C LEU A 26 -18.76 -28.18 11.42
N GLN A 27 -19.87 -28.69 10.87
CA GLN A 27 -20.82 -29.50 11.64
C GLN A 27 -20.19 -30.78 12.18
N GLN A 28 -19.43 -31.50 11.35
CA GLN A 28 -18.73 -32.72 11.77
C GLN A 28 -17.77 -32.45 12.94
N TRP A 29 -16.97 -31.39 12.85
CA TRP A 29 -16.02 -31.08 13.92
C TRP A 29 -16.72 -30.51 15.15
N ALA A 30 -17.82 -29.77 15.02
CA ALA A 30 -18.66 -29.38 16.16
C ALA A 30 -19.19 -30.61 16.92
N ILE A 31 -19.62 -31.66 16.21
CA ILE A 31 -20.02 -32.95 16.80
C ILE A 31 -18.85 -33.59 17.56
N TYR A 32 -17.67 -33.68 16.93
CA TYR A 32 -16.48 -34.27 17.57
C TYR A 32 -16.00 -33.50 18.79
N LYS A 33 -16.09 -32.16 18.75
CA LYS A 33 -15.70 -31.30 19.86
C LYS A 33 -16.73 -31.30 20.98
N GLY A 34 -18.03 -31.40 20.66
CA GLY A 34 -19.11 -31.25 21.64
C GLY A 34 -19.72 -29.84 21.66
N ILE A 35 -19.68 -29.14 20.52
CA ILE A 35 -20.22 -27.78 20.37
C ILE A 35 -21.68 -27.86 19.91
N THR A 36 -22.57 -27.17 20.61
CA THR A 36 -23.99 -27.10 20.25
C THR A 36 -24.28 -25.89 19.35
N LEU A 37 -23.64 -24.75 19.59
CA LEU A 37 -23.82 -23.55 18.77
C LEU A 37 -22.49 -23.09 18.17
N LEU A 38 -22.46 -22.91 16.86
CA LEU A 38 -21.27 -22.50 16.13
C LEU A 38 -21.55 -21.24 15.30
N GLY A 39 -20.64 -20.27 15.32
CA GLY A 39 -20.66 -19.16 14.38
C GLY A 39 -20.50 -19.65 12.93
N THR A 40 -21.05 -18.96 11.95
CA THR A 40 -20.77 -19.28 10.53
C THR A 40 -19.44 -18.72 10.05
N GLY A 41 -18.96 -17.65 10.68
CA GLY A 41 -17.84 -16.85 10.20
C GLY A 41 -18.17 -16.06 8.92
N ASP A 42 -17.42 -14.99 8.70
CA ASP A 42 -17.25 -14.28 7.41
C ASP A 42 -18.51 -13.92 6.62
N PHE A 43 -19.61 -13.58 7.30
CA PHE A 43 -20.88 -13.26 6.62
C PHE A 43 -20.73 -12.13 5.57
N THR A 44 -19.68 -11.32 5.60
CA THR A 44 -19.44 -10.22 4.66
C THR A 44 -19.10 -10.68 3.24
N HIS A 45 -18.65 -11.93 3.03
CA HIS A 45 -18.32 -12.42 1.69
C HIS A 45 -19.57 -12.90 0.91
N PRO A 46 -19.84 -12.36 -0.30
CA PRO A 46 -21.09 -12.65 -1.01
C PRO A 46 -21.23 -14.12 -1.43
N ALA A 47 -20.16 -14.76 -1.90
CA ALA A 47 -20.22 -16.18 -2.26
C ALA A 47 -20.41 -17.09 -1.05
N TRP A 48 -19.94 -16.66 0.13
CA TRP A 48 -20.13 -17.41 1.36
C TRP A 48 -21.58 -17.36 1.82
N ARG A 49 -22.21 -16.18 1.79
CA ARG A 49 -23.63 -16.04 2.10
C ARG A 49 -24.51 -16.88 1.19
N GLU A 50 -24.20 -16.92 -0.11
CA GLU A 50 -24.95 -17.77 -1.05
C GLU A 50 -24.79 -19.25 -0.71
N GLU A 51 -23.58 -19.68 -0.37
CA GLU A 51 -23.32 -21.05 0.08
C GLU A 51 -24.09 -21.39 1.36
N LEU A 52 -24.04 -20.51 2.37
CA LEU A 52 -24.83 -20.66 3.61
C LEU A 52 -26.33 -20.77 3.30
N ARG A 53 -26.86 -19.91 2.43
CA ARG A 53 -28.28 -19.91 2.02
C ARG A 53 -28.68 -21.21 1.33
N SER A 54 -27.77 -21.78 0.52
CA SER A 54 -28.00 -23.03 -0.19
C SER A 54 -27.97 -24.26 0.73
N LYS A 55 -27.06 -24.27 1.72
CA LYS A 55 -26.76 -25.46 2.55
C LYS A 55 -27.46 -25.47 3.89
N LEU A 56 -27.81 -24.31 4.44
CA LEU A 56 -28.46 -24.18 5.73
C LEU A 56 -29.98 -24.01 5.58
N GLU A 57 -30.70 -24.39 6.64
CA GLU A 57 -32.13 -24.11 6.81
C GLU A 57 -32.40 -23.62 8.24
N PRO A 58 -33.43 -22.76 8.46
CA PRO A 58 -33.81 -22.31 9.79
C PRO A 58 -34.17 -23.48 10.71
N ALA A 59 -33.78 -23.41 11.99
CA ALA A 59 -34.07 -24.42 12.99
C ALA A 59 -34.83 -23.82 14.19
N GLU A 60 -34.13 -23.08 15.05
CA GLU A 60 -34.69 -22.27 16.14
C GLU A 60 -34.61 -20.78 15.79
N GLU A 61 -35.23 -19.92 16.60
CA GLU A 61 -35.25 -18.48 16.34
C GLU A 61 -33.83 -17.90 16.27
N GLY A 62 -33.46 -17.46 15.07
CA GLY A 62 -32.15 -16.90 14.73
C GLY A 62 -31.03 -17.91 14.49
N PHE A 63 -31.33 -19.21 14.54
CA PHE A 63 -30.37 -20.29 14.32
C PHE A 63 -30.72 -21.17 13.13
N TYR A 64 -29.68 -21.80 12.60
CA TYR A 64 -29.75 -22.60 11.39
C TYR A 64 -29.18 -24.00 11.64
N ARG A 65 -29.59 -24.98 10.84
CA ARG A 65 -28.98 -26.31 10.77
C ARG A 65 -28.59 -26.64 9.34
N LEU A 66 -27.62 -27.53 9.17
CA LEU A 66 -27.27 -28.04 7.85
C LEU A 66 -28.42 -28.88 7.30
N ARG A 67 -28.77 -28.69 6.02
CA ARG A 67 -29.79 -29.54 5.39
C ARG A 67 -29.29 -30.97 5.25
N GLN A 68 -30.22 -31.91 5.37
CA GLN A 68 -29.90 -33.33 5.46
C GLN A 68 -29.11 -33.85 4.24
N GLU A 69 -29.33 -33.31 3.05
CA GLU A 69 -28.62 -33.71 1.83
C GLU A 69 -27.13 -33.31 1.80
N PHE A 70 -26.70 -32.35 2.63
CA PHE A 70 -25.30 -31.91 2.74
C PHE A 70 -24.57 -32.55 3.92
N CYS A 71 -25.27 -33.27 4.81
CA CYS A 71 -24.63 -34.02 5.89
C CYS A 71 -23.67 -35.08 5.31
N LEU A 72 -22.44 -35.15 5.85
CA LEU A 72 -21.42 -36.07 5.35
C LEU A 72 -21.86 -37.54 5.47
N PRO A 73 -21.88 -38.31 4.38
CA PRO A 73 -22.33 -39.70 4.42
C PRO A 73 -21.35 -40.57 5.21
N GLY A 74 -21.87 -41.38 6.13
CA GLY A 74 -21.05 -42.25 6.97
C GLY A 74 -20.33 -41.55 8.12
N LEU A 75 -20.74 -40.33 8.47
CA LEU A 75 -20.30 -39.67 9.71
C LEU A 75 -20.60 -40.58 10.91
N VAL A 76 -19.56 -40.98 11.64
CA VAL A 76 -19.70 -41.72 12.90
C VAL A 76 -19.79 -40.71 14.03
N GLU A 77 -20.99 -40.55 14.58
CA GLU A 77 -21.24 -39.67 15.72
C GLU A 77 -20.81 -40.34 17.04
N PRO A 78 -19.97 -39.70 17.86
CA PRO A 78 -19.69 -40.14 19.22
C PRO A 78 -20.96 -40.30 20.06
N PRO A 79 -21.00 -41.23 21.04
CA PRO A 79 -22.11 -41.33 21.98
C PRO A 79 -22.37 -39.99 22.68
N GLY A 80 -23.62 -39.54 22.73
CA GLY A 80 -23.98 -38.26 23.36
C GLY A 80 -23.60 -37.02 22.54
N SER A 81 -23.43 -37.17 21.21
CA SER A 81 -23.17 -36.04 20.31
C SER A 81 -24.19 -34.90 20.45
N PRO A 82 -23.75 -33.63 20.38
CA PRO A 82 -24.63 -32.50 20.52
C PRO A 82 -25.49 -32.31 19.26
N VAL A 83 -26.63 -31.64 19.45
CA VAL A 83 -27.41 -31.11 18.33
C VAL A 83 -26.75 -29.81 17.88
N VAL A 84 -26.10 -29.82 16.72
CA VAL A 84 -25.37 -28.63 16.21
C VAL A 84 -26.31 -27.62 15.56
N ARG A 85 -26.10 -26.35 15.89
CA ARG A 85 -26.71 -25.18 15.27
C ARG A 85 -25.67 -24.17 14.85
N PHE A 86 -26.03 -23.40 13.82
CA PHE A 86 -25.26 -22.29 13.30
C PHE A 86 -25.94 -20.96 13.63
N VAL A 87 -25.14 -19.97 14.02
CA VAL A 87 -25.56 -18.56 14.10
C VAL A 87 -24.71 -17.73 13.16
N VAL A 88 -25.33 -16.78 12.46
CA VAL A 88 -24.61 -15.96 11.48
C VAL A 88 -23.62 -15.07 12.22
N SER A 89 -22.34 -15.19 11.90
CA SER A 89 -21.29 -14.38 12.51
C SER A 89 -20.21 -13.98 11.50
N GLY A 90 -19.40 -12.97 11.84
CA GLY A 90 -18.27 -12.56 11.01
C GLY A 90 -17.40 -11.50 11.67
N GLU A 91 -16.12 -11.54 11.35
CA GLU A 91 -15.13 -10.57 11.81
C GLU A 91 -14.96 -9.45 10.77
N ILE A 92 -14.95 -8.20 11.23
CA ILE A 92 -14.60 -7.03 10.42
C ILE A 92 -13.42 -6.33 11.09
N SER A 93 -12.35 -6.11 10.32
CA SER A 93 -11.19 -5.34 10.77
C SER A 93 -11.31 -3.89 10.30
N THR A 94 -11.06 -2.96 11.22
CA THR A 94 -11.10 -1.51 10.96
C THR A 94 -9.71 -0.93 11.09
N ILE A 95 -9.25 -0.13 10.11
CA ILE A 95 -7.96 0.56 10.14
C ILE A 95 -8.17 2.05 9.83
N TYR A 96 -7.90 2.91 10.81
CA TYR A 96 -8.18 4.34 10.70
C TYR A 96 -7.24 5.16 11.60
N LYS A 97 -7.26 6.49 11.48
CA LYS A 97 -6.51 7.38 12.37
C LYS A 97 -7.44 8.03 13.37
N LYS A 98 -7.13 7.91 14.67
CA LYS A 98 -7.88 8.55 15.77
C LYS A 98 -6.94 8.92 16.90
N GLY A 99 -7.05 10.14 17.42
CA GLY A 99 -6.15 10.65 18.46
C GLY A 99 -4.68 10.74 18.01
N GLY A 100 -4.43 11.06 16.74
CA GLY A 100 -3.07 11.16 16.18
C GLY A 100 -2.34 9.83 15.96
N ARG A 101 -2.99 8.70 16.25
CA ARG A 101 -2.44 7.34 16.12
C ARG A 101 -3.22 6.51 15.10
N VAL A 102 -2.57 5.54 14.47
CA VAL A 102 -3.23 4.55 13.61
C VAL A 102 -3.84 3.48 14.50
N ARG A 103 -5.15 3.31 14.44
CA ARG A 103 -5.90 2.30 15.17
C ARG A 103 -6.16 1.12 14.24
N LYS A 104 -6.02 -0.10 14.76
CA LYS A 104 -6.54 -1.30 14.11
C LYS A 104 -7.32 -2.10 15.13
N VAL A 105 -8.61 -2.29 14.86
CA VAL A 105 -9.52 -2.94 15.80
C VAL A 105 -10.37 -3.95 15.03
N HIS A 106 -10.53 -5.12 15.61
CA HIS A 106 -11.29 -6.21 15.05
C HIS A 106 -12.60 -6.33 15.81
N HIS A 107 -13.68 -6.65 15.10
CA HIS A 107 -15.02 -6.69 15.65
C HIS A 107 -15.71 -7.96 15.18
N LEU A 108 -16.17 -8.76 16.13
CA LEU A 108 -17.05 -9.89 15.88
C LEU A 108 -18.49 -9.39 15.93
N LEU A 109 -19.21 -9.58 14.83
CA LEU A 109 -20.63 -9.29 14.75
C LEU A 109 -21.38 -10.61 14.65
N VAL A 110 -22.34 -10.82 15.55
CA VAL A 110 -23.28 -11.94 15.49
C VAL A 110 -24.67 -11.38 15.17
N LEU A 111 -25.30 -11.95 14.13
CA LEU A 111 -26.52 -11.44 13.52
C LEU A 111 -27.66 -12.45 13.68
N PRO A 112 -28.91 -11.98 13.81
CA PRO A 112 -30.06 -12.86 14.00
C PRO A 112 -30.47 -13.59 12.72
N SER A 113 -30.00 -13.17 11.54
CA SER A 113 -30.40 -13.80 10.27
C SER A 113 -29.43 -13.51 9.11
N LEU A 114 -29.50 -14.35 8.07
CA LEU A 114 -28.82 -14.12 6.79
C LEU A 114 -29.33 -12.85 6.09
N GLU A 115 -30.59 -12.48 6.29
CA GLU A 115 -31.17 -11.24 5.75
C GLU A 115 -30.53 -10.00 6.38
N ALA A 116 -30.30 -10.01 7.69
CA ALA A 116 -29.56 -8.93 8.38
C ALA A 116 -28.11 -8.86 7.89
N ALA A 117 -27.48 -10.01 7.64
CA ALA A 117 -26.15 -10.08 7.05
C ALA A 117 -26.08 -9.49 5.63
N ASP A 118 -27.09 -9.71 4.80
CA ASP A 118 -27.17 -9.12 3.46
C ASP A 118 -27.35 -7.60 3.49
N GLU A 119 -28.21 -7.08 4.38
CA GLU A 119 -28.39 -5.63 4.54
C GLU A 119 -27.12 -4.95 5.03
N LEU A 120 -26.47 -5.50 6.06
CA LEU A 120 -25.24 -4.92 6.59
C LEU A 120 -24.11 -5.01 5.56
N SER A 121 -23.97 -6.14 4.87
CA SER A 121 -22.96 -6.28 3.81
C SER A 121 -23.16 -5.28 2.68
N ARG A 122 -24.40 -4.99 2.26
CA ARG A 122 -24.70 -3.97 1.24
C ARG A 122 -24.20 -2.59 1.67
N ARG A 123 -24.41 -2.19 2.93
CA ARG A 123 -23.90 -0.91 3.47
C ARG A 123 -22.38 -0.87 3.52
N LEU A 124 -21.72 -2.01 3.76
CA LEU A 124 -20.26 -2.11 3.80
C LEU A 124 -19.61 -2.11 2.41
N GLU A 125 -20.30 -2.58 1.35
CA GLU A 125 -19.80 -2.54 -0.03
C GLU A 125 -19.49 -1.11 -0.50
N ASP A 126 -20.23 -0.11 -0.01
CA ASP A 126 -20.02 1.30 -0.33
C ASP A 126 -18.73 1.88 0.27
N ILE A 127 -18.14 1.21 1.27
CA ILE A 127 -16.99 1.70 2.04
C ILE A 127 -15.69 1.06 1.56
N GLY A 128 -15.71 -0.24 1.26
CA GLY A 128 -14.52 -1.00 0.93
C GLY A 128 -14.79 -2.36 0.31
N ASN A 129 -13.71 -3.04 -0.08
CA ASN A 129 -13.81 -4.33 -0.74
C ASN A 129 -14.10 -5.46 0.26
N ILE A 130 -15.32 -5.99 0.22
CA ILE A 130 -15.73 -7.16 1.00
C ILE A 130 -15.79 -8.47 0.17
N ARG A 131 -15.36 -8.42 -1.09
CA ARG A 131 -15.47 -9.53 -2.06
C ARG A 131 -14.19 -10.34 -2.21
N SER A 132 -13.05 -9.82 -1.74
CA SER A 132 -11.74 -10.48 -1.89
C SER A 132 -11.33 -11.31 -0.69
N ASP A 133 -11.98 -11.12 0.46
CA ASP A 133 -11.65 -11.77 1.72
C ASP A 133 -12.91 -11.88 2.57
N GLY A 134 -13.06 -13.00 3.29
CA GLY A 134 -14.10 -13.21 4.29
C GLY A 134 -14.02 -12.26 5.48
N ARG A 135 -12.81 -11.78 5.79
CA ARG A 135 -12.53 -10.80 6.84
C ARG A 135 -12.12 -9.45 6.23
N PRO A 136 -13.07 -8.60 5.84
CA PRO A 136 -12.74 -7.34 5.21
C PRO A 136 -11.95 -6.42 6.16
N ILE A 137 -10.97 -5.73 5.59
CA ILE A 137 -10.25 -4.64 6.24
C ILE A 137 -10.80 -3.33 5.68
N LEU A 138 -11.47 -2.56 6.53
CA LEU A 138 -12.15 -1.34 6.13
C LEU A 138 -11.47 -0.10 6.72
N GLY A 139 -11.36 0.94 5.91
CA GLY A 139 -10.87 2.26 6.31
C GLY A 139 -11.90 3.06 7.10
N LEU A 140 -12.51 2.47 8.13
CA LEU A 140 -13.68 2.97 8.83
C LEU A 140 -13.41 3.07 10.34
N ASP A 141 -13.93 4.09 11.01
CA ASP A 141 -13.88 4.20 12.49
C ASP A 141 -14.72 3.10 13.15
N SER A 142 -14.29 2.60 14.31
CA SER A 142 -15.02 1.57 15.05
C SER A 142 -16.37 2.06 15.57
N SER A 143 -16.50 3.33 15.95
CA SER A 143 -17.79 3.92 16.35
C SER A 143 -18.77 3.96 15.18
N HIS A 144 -18.32 4.37 13.99
CA HIS A 144 -19.15 4.39 12.78
C HIS A 144 -19.57 3.00 12.32
N LEU A 145 -18.71 1.98 12.48
CA LEU A 145 -19.09 0.60 12.20
C LEU A 145 -20.21 0.12 13.14
N LEU A 146 -20.10 0.44 14.43
CA LEU A 146 -21.13 0.11 15.42
C LEU A 146 -22.45 0.84 15.13
N GLU A 147 -22.39 2.15 14.82
CA GLU A 147 -23.56 2.95 14.41
C GLU A 147 -24.29 2.29 13.23
N MET A 148 -23.55 1.97 12.17
CA MET A 148 -24.10 1.32 10.98
C MET A 148 -24.71 -0.05 11.29
N ALA A 149 -24.05 -0.85 12.13
CA ALA A 149 -24.57 -2.15 12.52
C ALA A 149 -25.88 -2.02 13.31
N LEU A 150 -25.97 -1.04 14.22
CA LEU A 150 -27.18 -0.75 15.00
C LEU A 150 -28.33 -0.19 14.15
N GLU A 151 -28.03 0.67 13.16
CA GLU A 151 -29.03 1.18 12.20
C GLU A 151 -29.66 0.05 11.38
N VAL A 152 -28.84 -0.89 10.91
CA VAL A 152 -29.28 -2.01 10.09
C VAL A 152 -29.98 -3.08 10.93
N CYS A 153 -29.39 -3.42 12.07
CA CYS A 153 -29.86 -4.47 12.95
C CYS A 153 -29.71 -4.01 14.42
N PRO A 154 -30.75 -3.40 15.01
CA PRO A 154 -30.73 -2.96 16.42
C PRO A 154 -30.49 -4.11 17.42
N GLU A 155 -30.66 -5.36 16.97
CA GLU A 155 -30.46 -6.56 17.76
C GLU A 155 -29.09 -7.20 17.59
N VAL A 156 -28.18 -6.61 16.79
CA VAL A 156 -26.81 -7.12 16.60
C VAL A 156 -26.11 -7.30 17.94
N ILE A 157 -25.41 -8.43 18.09
CA ILE A 157 -24.43 -8.60 19.17
C ILE A 157 -23.10 -8.14 18.58
N PHE A 158 -22.63 -6.97 19.03
CA PHE A 158 -21.38 -6.37 18.58
C PHE A 158 -20.32 -6.56 19.66
N ILE A 159 -19.28 -7.32 19.34
CA ILE A 159 -18.23 -7.71 20.29
C ILE A 159 -16.89 -7.21 19.74
N PRO A 160 -16.19 -6.27 20.41
CA PRO A 160 -14.81 -5.99 20.09
C PRO A 160 -13.99 -7.28 20.28
N ALA A 161 -13.39 -7.75 19.19
CA ALA A 161 -12.77 -9.07 19.11
C ALA A 161 -11.31 -9.03 19.57
N HIS A 162 -10.87 -10.11 20.23
CA HIS A 162 -9.51 -10.28 20.77
C HIS A 162 -8.90 -8.96 21.25
N ILE A 163 -9.54 -8.35 22.25
CA ILE A 163 -9.24 -6.99 22.75
C ILE A 163 -7.78 -6.83 23.19
N TRP A 164 -7.10 -7.95 23.46
CA TRP A 164 -5.68 -8.05 23.71
C TRP A 164 -4.94 -8.70 22.55
N THR A 165 -3.99 -7.96 21.98
CA THR A 165 -2.98 -8.51 21.07
C THR A 165 -1.63 -7.87 21.35
N PRO A 166 -0.51 -8.53 20.99
CA PRO A 166 0.83 -7.95 21.13
C PRO A 166 1.10 -6.77 20.20
N HIS A 167 0.14 -6.44 19.34
CA HIS A 167 0.24 -5.37 18.36
C HIS A 167 -1.00 -4.50 18.46
N PHE A 168 -1.94 -4.64 17.53
CA PHE A 168 -3.11 -3.77 17.42
C PHE A 168 -4.38 -4.51 17.81
N SER A 169 -5.16 -3.91 18.70
CA SER A 169 -6.54 -4.26 19.05
C SER A 169 -7.12 -3.07 19.84
N VAL A 170 -8.30 -3.22 20.44
CA VAL A 170 -8.86 -2.20 21.35
C VAL A 170 -7.83 -1.82 22.41
N PHE A 171 -7.27 -2.79 23.13
CA PHE A 171 -6.25 -2.55 24.16
C PHE A 171 -4.86 -3.05 23.74
N GLY A 172 -4.62 -3.19 22.43
CA GLY A 172 -3.36 -3.71 21.90
C GLY A 172 -2.13 -2.93 22.38
N ALA A 173 -1.01 -3.64 22.59
CA ALA A 173 0.23 -3.05 23.12
C ALA A 173 0.81 -1.94 22.23
N ASN A 174 0.57 -2.02 20.92
CA ASN A 174 0.97 -1.01 19.94
C ASN A 174 -0.26 -0.26 19.45
N SER A 175 -0.40 1.00 19.86
CA SER A 175 -1.45 1.90 19.35
C SER A 175 -2.89 1.49 19.70
N GLY A 176 -3.09 0.70 20.76
CA GLY A 176 -4.40 0.49 21.39
C GLY A 176 -4.91 1.71 22.15
N PHE A 177 -6.21 1.76 22.40
CA PHE A 177 -6.86 2.70 23.31
C PHE A 177 -6.55 2.33 24.76
N ASP A 178 -6.76 3.28 25.67
CA ASP A 178 -6.66 3.03 27.12
C ASP A 178 -8.04 2.73 27.73
N THR A 179 -9.12 3.10 27.03
CA THR A 179 -10.52 2.86 27.42
C THR A 179 -11.40 2.48 26.22
N LEU A 180 -12.57 1.88 26.47
CA LEU A 180 -13.54 1.59 25.40
C LEU A 180 -14.23 2.87 24.92
N GLU A 181 -14.39 3.84 25.81
CA GLU A 181 -15.01 5.13 25.58
C GLU A 181 -14.24 5.93 24.52
N GLU A 182 -12.90 5.82 24.48
CA GLU A 182 -12.10 6.42 23.39
C GLU A 182 -12.33 5.73 22.02
N CYS A 183 -12.67 4.44 22.03
CA CYS A 183 -12.89 3.67 20.81
C CYS A 183 -14.28 3.94 20.24
N PHE A 184 -15.32 3.78 21.06
CA PHE A 184 -16.73 3.78 20.64
C PHE A 184 -17.50 5.05 20.98
N GLU A 185 -16.90 6.00 21.70
CA GLU A 185 -17.48 7.32 22.03
C GLU A 185 -18.87 7.18 22.67
N ASP A 186 -19.85 7.96 22.22
CA ASP A 186 -21.21 7.98 22.77
C ASP A 186 -21.95 6.63 22.61
N LEU A 187 -21.48 5.74 21.72
CA LEU A 187 -22.09 4.43 21.49
C LEU A 187 -21.55 3.32 22.41
N THR A 188 -20.64 3.66 23.31
CA THR A 188 -19.97 2.71 24.20
C THR A 188 -20.93 1.92 25.11
N GLU A 189 -22.13 2.45 25.38
CA GLU A 189 -23.17 1.76 26.16
C GLU A 189 -23.81 0.57 25.42
N HIS A 190 -23.68 0.52 24.09
CA HIS A 190 -24.16 -0.59 23.26
C HIS A 190 -23.20 -1.78 23.27
N ILE A 191 -21.96 -1.60 23.75
CA ILE A 191 -21.01 -2.68 23.96
C ILE A 191 -21.26 -3.31 25.34
N PHE A 192 -21.81 -4.52 25.34
CA PHE A 192 -22.10 -5.29 26.56
C PHE A 192 -21.30 -6.60 26.67
N ALA A 193 -20.51 -6.94 25.64
CA ALA A 193 -19.61 -8.08 25.66
C ALA A 193 -18.28 -7.73 24.96
N ALA A 194 -17.20 -8.38 25.35
CA ALA A 194 -15.89 -8.25 24.72
C ALA A 194 -15.19 -9.61 24.67
N GLU A 195 -14.49 -9.89 23.58
CA GLU A 195 -13.73 -11.12 23.41
C GLU A 195 -12.29 -10.91 23.86
N THR A 196 -11.83 -11.69 24.83
CA THR A 196 -10.49 -11.60 25.40
C THR A 196 -9.42 -12.07 24.43
N GLY A 197 -9.72 -13.14 23.68
CA GLY A 197 -8.84 -13.80 22.71
C GLY A 197 -7.73 -14.62 23.36
N LEU A 198 -7.08 -15.46 22.54
CA LEU A 198 -6.10 -16.51 22.92
C LEU A 198 -4.85 -16.06 23.69
N SER A 199 -4.68 -14.76 23.95
CA SER A 199 -3.50 -14.20 24.61
C SER A 199 -3.78 -13.68 26.02
N SER A 200 -5.01 -13.81 26.51
CA SER A 200 -5.39 -13.41 27.86
C SER A 200 -6.50 -14.31 28.41
N ASP A 201 -6.58 -14.42 29.73
CA ASP A 201 -7.59 -15.20 30.42
C ASP A 201 -8.40 -14.31 31.40
N PRO A 202 -9.46 -14.84 32.05
CA PRO A 202 -10.25 -14.06 33.01
C PRO A 202 -9.42 -13.50 34.19
N PRO A 203 -8.51 -14.24 34.83
CA PRO A 203 -7.63 -13.68 35.87
C PRO A 203 -6.82 -12.46 35.44
N MET A 204 -6.31 -12.43 34.21
CA MET A 204 -5.66 -11.23 33.66
C MET A 204 -6.63 -10.06 33.55
N ASN A 205 -7.84 -10.31 33.04
CA ASN A 205 -8.85 -9.29 32.74
C ASN A 205 -9.56 -8.74 33.99
N TRP A 206 -9.76 -9.55 35.03
CA TRP A 206 -10.35 -9.15 36.31
C TRP A 206 -9.62 -8.00 37.00
N ARG A 207 -8.36 -7.78 36.60
CA ARG A 207 -7.51 -6.71 37.10
C ARG A 207 -7.88 -5.32 36.58
N LEU A 208 -8.83 -5.23 35.64
CA LEU A 208 -9.30 -3.98 35.04
C LEU A 208 -10.78 -3.76 35.38
N SER A 209 -11.07 -2.83 36.29
CA SER A 209 -12.46 -2.51 36.68
C SER A 209 -13.35 -2.05 35.52
N ALA A 210 -12.75 -1.47 34.49
CA ALA A 210 -13.48 -1.01 33.29
C ALA A 210 -14.18 -2.16 32.55
N LEU A 211 -13.71 -3.40 32.71
CA LEU A 211 -14.28 -4.59 32.05
C LEU A 211 -15.42 -5.23 32.85
N ASP A 212 -15.60 -4.90 34.14
CA ASP A 212 -16.65 -5.48 35.00
C ASP A 212 -18.07 -5.25 34.44
N ARG A 213 -18.25 -4.21 33.63
CA ARG A 213 -19.54 -3.89 33.01
C ARG A 213 -19.90 -4.78 31.82
N LEU A 214 -18.98 -5.63 31.36
CA LEU A 214 -19.11 -6.45 30.16
C LEU A 214 -19.17 -7.94 30.50
N THR A 215 -19.85 -8.72 29.67
CA THR A 215 -19.63 -10.16 29.62
C THR A 215 -18.35 -10.45 28.84
N LEU A 216 -17.35 -11.03 29.49
CA LEU A 216 -16.15 -11.50 28.81
C LEU A 216 -16.45 -12.83 28.14
N VAL A 217 -16.32 -12.87 26.82
CA VAL A 217 -16.52 -14.08 26.01
C VAL A 217 -15.18 -14.60 25.51
N SER A 218 -15.12 -15.90 25.27
CA SER A 218 -13.92 -16.57 24.76
C SER A 218 -14.31 -17.42 23.56
N ASN A 219 -13.59 -17.29 22.44
CA ASN A 219 -13.93 -17.96 21.19
C ASN A 219 -12.68 -18.43 20.48
N SER A 220 -12.81 -19.50 19.70
CA SER A 220 -11.64 -20.13 19.14
C SER A 220 -10.86 -19.25 18.17
N ASP A 221 -11.48 -18.36 17.39
CA ASP A 221 -10.84 -17.72 16.21
C ASP A 221 -10.32 -18.81 15.23
N ALA A 222 -11.15 -19.82 14.97
CA ALA A 222 -10.71 -21.01 14.24
C ALA A 222 -10.55 -20.78 12.73
N HIS A 223 -9.31 -20.91 12.25
CA HIS A 223 -8.96 -21.02 10.81
C HIS A 223 -8.95 -22.45 10.29
N SER A 224 -9.28 -23.44 11.11
CA SER A 224 -9.47 -24.82 10.68
C SER A 224 -10.46 -25.55 11.59
N PRO A 225 -11.24 -26.52 11.07
CA PRO A 225 -12.24 -27.21 11.89
C PRO A 225 -11.66 -27.94 13.11
N ARG A 226 -10.39 -28.38 13.04
CA ARG A 226 -9.70 -29.04 14.16
C ARG A 226 -9.47 -28.13 15.38
N ASN A 227 -9.42 -26.82 15.14
CA ASN A 227 -9.13 -25.80 16.14
C ASN A 227 -10.38 -25.28 16.86
N LEU A 228 -11.58 -25.72 16.45
CA LEU A 228 -12.83 -25.38 17.12
C LEU A 228 -12.79 -25.74 18.61
N ALA A 229 -13.43 -24.91 19.43
CA ALA A 229 -13.50 -25.05 20.89
C ALA A 229 -12.16 -25.17 21.63
N ARG A 230 -11.06 -24.65 21.07
CA ARG A 230 -9.87 -24.34 21.90
C ARG A 230 -10.16 -23.23 22.92
N GLU A 231 -11.13 -22.37 22.56
CA GLU A 231 -11.82 -21.43 23.43
C GLU A 231 -13.31 -21.49 23.09
N ALA A 232 -14.19 -21.36 24.09
CA ALA A 232 -15.63 -21.39 23.89
C ALA A 232 -16.37 -20.79 25.10
N ASN A 233 -17.69 -20.66 24.97
CA ASN A 233 -18.59 -20.11 25.98
C ASN A 233 -19.58 -21.16 26.46
N LEU A 234 -19.95 -21.09 27.74
CA LEU A 234 -20.92 -21.99 28.38
C LEU A 234 -22.21 -21.22 28.65
N PHE A 235 -23.32 -21.71 28.09
CA PHE A 235 -24.65 -21.12 28.26
C PHE A 235 -25.61 -22.08 28.95
N ALA A 236 -26.56 -21.51 29.70
CA ALA A 236 -27.69 -22.18 30.32
C ALA A 236 -29.00 -21.47 29.98
N THR A 237 -29.36 -21.47 28.69
CA THR A 237 -30.54 -20.76 28.16
C THR A 237 -31.39 -21.64 27.27
N ASP A 238 -32.47 -21.08 26.71
CA ASP A 238 -33.08 -21.64 25.51
C ASP A 238 -32.10 -21.47 24.33
N LEU A 239 -32.14 -22.40 23.38
CA LEU A 239 -31.29 -22.39 22.19
C LEU A 239 -31.88 -21.45 21.13
N THR A 240 -31.90 -20.15 21.42
CA THR A 240 -32.37 -19.09 20.50
C THR A 240 -31.45 -17.87 20.56
N TYR A 241 -31.40 -17.10 19.46
CA TYR A 241 -30.62 -15.87 19.38
C TYR A 241 -31.00 -14.83 20.46
N PRO A 242 -32.30 -14.54 20.71
CA PRO A 242 -32.68 -13.58 21.75
C PRO A 242 -32.24 -14.02 23.16
N ALA A 243 -32.25 -15.32 23.45
CA ALA A 243 -31.86 -15.84 24.76
C ALA A 243 -30.35 -15.68 25.02
N ILE A 244 -29.51 -15.94 24.01
CA ILE A 244 -28.05 -15.71 24.12
C ILE A 244 -27.72 -14.23 24.21
N ARG A 245 -28.37 -13.40 23.38
CA ARG A 245 -28.22 -11.95 23.47
C ARG A 245 -28.58 -11.41 24.86
N ALA A 246 -29.69 -11.88 25.43
CA ALA A 246 -30.11 -11.51 26.77
C ALA A 246 -29.09 -11.96 27.83
N ALA A 247 -28.58 -13.20 27.73
CA ALA A 247 -27.57 -13.70 28.65
C ALA A 247 -26.29 -12.83 28.66
N LEU A 248 -25.78 -12.47 27.48
CA LEU A 248 -24.61 -11.60 27.34
C LEU A 248 -24.87 -10.17 27.81
N ARG A 249 -26.07 -9.63 27.60
CA ARG A 249 -26.41 -8.24 27.97
C ARG A 249 -26.73 -8.07 29.45
N GLU A 250 -27.48 -9.01 30.02
CA GLU A 250 -27.93 -8.97 31.42
C GLU A 250 -26.82 -9.41 32.39
N ARG A 251 -25.78 -10.10 31.89
CA ARG A 251 -24.68 -10.67 32.71
C ARG A 251 -25.20 -11.61 33.81
N ASP A 252 -26.22 -12.40 33.48
CA ASP A 252 -26.85 -13.33 34.41
C ASP A 252 -25.99 -14.60 34.55
N PRO A 253 -25.37 -14.87 35.71
CA PRO A 253 -24.52 -16.05 35.92
C PRO A 253 -25.30 -17.37 35.89
N ALA A 254 -26.64 -17.33 35.97
CA ALA A 254 -27.47 -18.51 35.78
C ALA A 254 -27.70 -18.85 34.29
N ARG A 255 -27.37 -17.92 33.38
CA ARG A 255 -27.57 -18.05 31.93
C ARG A 255 -26.26 -18.06 31.15
N PHE A 256 -25.26 -17.29 31.57
CA PHE A 256 -23.89 -17.36 31.08
C PHE A 256 -23.02 -17.99 32.16
N LEU A 257 -22.72 -19.27 31.98
CA LEU A 257 -22.08 -20.10 33.00
C LEU A 257 -20.58 -19.89 33.09
N GLY A 258 -19.93 -19.33 32.06
CA GLY A 258 -18.48 -19.17 32.04
C GLY A 258 -17.85 -19.41 30.67
N THR A 259 -16.53 -19.51 30.66
CA THR A 259 -15.72 -19.71 29.45
C THR A 259 -14.81 -20.93 29.56
N LEU A 260 -14.54 -21.53 28.41
CA LEU A 260 -13.44 -22.48 28.22
C LEU A 260 -12.29 -21.71 27.61
N GLU A 261 -11.12 -21.77 28.25
CA GLU A 261 -9.98 -20.92 27.94
C GLU A 261 -8.80 -21.73 27.41
N PHE A 262 -8.08 -21.12 26.48
CA PHE A 262 -6.74 -21.55 26.11
C PHE A 262 -5.73 -21.00 27.12
N TYR A 263 -4.59 -21.67 27.30
CA TYR A 263 -3.54 -21.15 28.18
C TYR A 263 -2.82 -19.97 27.51
N PRO A 264 -2.94 -18.73 28.01
CA PRO A 264 -2.37 -17.57 27.35
C PRO A 264 -0.83 -17.64 27.28
N GLU A 265 -0.19 -18.39 28.17
CA GLU A 265 1.26 -18.63 28.19
C GLU A 265 1.78 -19.32 26.93
N GLU A 266 0.95 -20.09 26.22
CA GLU A 266 1.34 -20.66 24.93
C GLU A 266 1.53 -19.59 23.86
N GLY A 267 0.88 -18.43 24.02
CA GLY A 267 0.98 -17.30 23.11
C GLY A 267 2.42 -16.83 22.90
N LYS A 268 2.79 -16.61 21.63
CA LYS A 268 4.14 -16.17 21.19
C LYS A 268 4.68 -14.90 21.86
N TYR A 269 3.78 -14.09 22.40
CA TYR A 269 4.06 -12.76 22.93
C TYR A 269 3.36 -12.55 24.27
N HIS A 270 3.21 -13.62 25.05
CA HIS A 270 2.61 -13.51 26.38
C HIS A 270 3.51 -12.72 27.33
N TYR A 271 4.77 -13.16 27.48
CA TYR A 271 5.79 -12.46 28.27
C TYR A 271 6.59 -11.47 27.45
N ASP A 272 7.20 -10.52 28.16
CA ASP A 272 8.21 -9.65 27.59
C ASP A 272 9.46 -10.46 27.26
N GLY A 273 10.17 -10.07 26.21
CA GLY A 273 11.47 -10.67 26.02
C GLY A 273 12.25 -10.26 24.79
N HIS A 274 13.42 -10.88 24.68
CA HIS A 274 14.35 -10.70 23.59
C HIS A 274 14.95 -12.05 23.23
N ARG A 275 14.36 -12.67 22.20
CA ARG A 275 14.61 -14.04 21.73
C ARG A 275 16.08 -14.32 21.49
N ALA A 276 16.78 -13.37 20.84
CA ALA A 276 18.19 -13.55 20.50
C ALA A 276 19.10 -13.65 21.73
N CYS A 277 18.68 -13.11 22.89
CA CYS A 277 19.41 -13.25 24.15
C CYS A 277 18.75 -14.23 25.12
N GLN A 278 17.65 -14.89 24.71
CA GLN A 278 16.84 -15.76 25.55
C GLN A 278 16.39 -15.08 26.85
N VAL A 279 16.17 -13.76 26.78
CA VAL A 279 15.60 -12.99 27.89
C VAL A 279 14.10 -13.15 27.83
N ARG A 280 13.52 -13.71 28.89
CA ARG A 280 12.09 -13.92 29.09
C ARG A 280 11.74 -13.36 30.45
N TRP A 281 10.84 -12.38 30.48
CA TRP A 281 10.58 -11.57 31.66
C TRP A 281 9.10 -11.36 31.92
N GLU A 282 8.77 -11.33 33.20
CA GLU A 282 7.53 -10.75 33.68
C GLU A 282 7.60 -9.21 33.57
N PRO A 283 6.44 -8.53 33.46
CA PRO A 283 6.43 -7.08 33.26
C PRO A 283 7.17 -6.27 34.33
N ALA A 284 7.15 -6.72 35.58
CA ALA A 284 7.89 -6.08 36.67
C ALA A 284 9.41 -6.07 36.43
N GLN A 285 9.96 -7.15 35.89
CA GLN A 285 11.39 -7.26 35.56
C GLN A 285 11.73 -6.33 34.39
N THR A 286 10.88 -6.27 33.38
CA THR A 286 11.03 -5.36 32.24
C THR A 286 10.99 -3.89 32.66
N ARG A 287 10.08 -3.50 33.56
CA ARG A 287 10.02 -2.13 34.10
C ARG A 287 11.26 -1.79 34.94
N ALA A 288 11.72 -2.72 35.77
CA ALA A 288 12.95 -2.54 36.55
C ALA A 288 14.21 -2.38 35.66
N ALA A 289 14.16 -2.89 34.43
CA ALA A 289 15.23 -2.78 33.44
C ALA A 289 14.98 -1.67 32.38
N ASP A 290 14.03 -0.76 32.60
CA ASP A 290 13.66 0.31 31.66
C ASP A 290 13.37 -0.16 30.23
N LYS A 291 12.79 -1.37 30.10
CA LYS A 291 12.54 -2.06 28.83
C LYS A 291 13.81 -2.39 28.03
N ILE A 292 14.98 -2.43 28.67
CA ILE A 292 16.28 -2.71 28.03
C ILE A 292 16.79 -4.10 28.43
N CYS A 293 17.17 -4.89 27.42
CA CYS A 293 17.79 -6.19 27.59
C CYS A 293 19.20 -6.04 28.21
N PRO A 294 19.52 -6.75 29.31
CA PRO A 294 20.78 -6.58 30.03
C PRO A 294 21.93 -7.26 29.29
N CYS A 295 21.63 -8.20 28.40
CA CYS A 295 22.61 -8.95 27.63
C CYS A 295 23.16 -8.15 26.44
N CYS A 296 22.35 -7.31 25.79
CA CYS A 296 22.73 -6.66 24.54
C CYS A 296 22.39 -5.16 24.45
N GLY A 297 21.74 -4.59 25.47
CA GLY A 297 21.37 -3.17 25.53
C GLY A 297 20.25 -2.75 24.55
N ARG A 298 19.57 -3.70 23.90
CA ARG A 298 18.43 -3.41 23.00
C ARG A 298 17.12 -3.41 23.77
N LYS A 299 16.09 -2.72 23.25
CA LYS A 299 14.74 -2.81 23.82
C LYS A 299 14.21 -4.24 23.75
N VAL A 300 13.51 -4.68 24.79
CA VAL A 300 12.78 -5.96 24.78
C VAL A 300 11.44 -5.76 24.07
N THR A 301 10.96 -6.81 23.40
CA THR A 301 9.59 -6.86 22.87
C THR A 301 8.64 -6.97 24.06
N VAL A 302 7.68 -6.05 24.14
CA VAL A 302 6.69 -6.01 25.21
C VAL A 302 5.54 -6.96 24.87
N GLY A 303 5.22 -7.86 25.79
CA GLY A 303 4.17 -8.87 25.66
C GLY A 303 2.80 -8.38 26.11
N VAL A 304 1.78 -9.22 25.89
CA VAL A 304 0.39 -8.94 26.22
C VAL A 304 0.19 -8.74 27.72
N LEU A 305 0.84 -9.57 28.56
CA LEU A 305 0.73 -9.47 30.01
C LEU A 305 1.19 -8.10 30.53
N HIS A 306 2.19 -7.49 29.90
CA HIS A 306 2.66 -6.16 30.28
C HIS A 306 1.62 -5.09 30.00
N ARG A 307 0.95 -5.15 28.85
CA ARG A 307 -0.09 -4.18 28.50
C ARG A 307 -1.31 -4.31 29.40
N VAL A 308 -1.70 -5.53 29.76
CA VAL A 308 -2.73 -5.76 30.81
C VAL A 308 -2.29 -5.13 32.13
N GLU A 309 -1.04 -5.33 32.55
CA GLU A 309 -0.54 -4.78 33.80
C GLU A 309 -0.38 -3.26 33.80
N GLU A 310 -0.14 -2.64 32.64
CA GLU A 310 -0.11 -1.17 32.48
C GLU A 310 -1.50 -0.54 32.68
N LEU A 311 -2.56 -1.21 32.22
CA LEU A 311 -3.94 -0.75 32.34
C LEU A 311 -4.65 -1.23 33.62
N ALA A 312 -4.10 -2.24 34.30
CA ALA A 312 -4.67 -2.82 35.50
C ALA A 312 -4.73 -1.82 36.66
N ASP A 313 -5.91 -1.68 37.26
CA ASP A 313 -6.15 -0.89 38.47
C ASP A 313 -6.24 -1.74 39.74
N ARG A 314 -6.13 -3.07 39.60
CA ARG A 314 -6.22 -4.06 40.69
C ARG A 314 -5.01 -5.02 40.73
N PRO A 315 -4.69 -5.56 41.92
CA PRO A 315 -3.53 -6.44 42.08
C PRO A 315 -3.71 -7.79 41.38
N VAL A 316 -2.58 -8.47 41.09
CA VAL A 316 -2.57 -9.85 40.58
C VAL A 316 -3.30 -10.77 41.57
N GLY A 317 -4.13 -11.67 41.04
CA GLY A 317 -4.93 -12.61 41.84
C GLY A 317 -6.22 -12.02 42.43
N TYR A 318 -6.57 -10.77 42.10
CA TYR A 318 -7.87 -10.21 42.45
C TYR A 318 -9.00 -10.93 41.69
N GLN A 319 -10.04 -11.33 42.41
CA GLN A 319 -11.26 -11.90 41.83
C GLN A 319 -12.47 -11.04 42.22
N PRO A 320 -13.20 -10.45 41.25
CA PRO A 320 -14.41 -9.69 41.53
C PRO A 320 -15.53 -10.58 42.05
N ALA A 321 -16.46 -10.01 42.80
CA ALA A 321 -17.63 -10.73 43.29
C ALA A 321 -18.56 -11.09 42.13
N ASN A 322 -19.12 -12.31 42.14
CA ASN A 322 -20.08 -12.82 41.15
C ASN A 322 -19.58 -12.87 39.69
N VAL A 323 -18.28 -13.17 39.48
CA VAL A 323 -17.77 -13.47 38.14
C VAL A 323 -18.10 -14.91 37.72
N PRO A 324 -18.46 -15.16 36.45
CA PRO A 324 -18.57 -16.51 35.92
C PRO A 324 -17.25 -17.29 36.08
N PRO A 325 -17.29 -18.59 36.36
CA PRO A 325 -16.11 -19.44 36.36
C PRO A 325 -15.50 -19.58 34.96
N PHE A 326 -14.26 -20.08 34.91
CA PHE A 326 -13.59 -20.46 33.66
C PHE A 326 -12.83 -21.77 33.84
N GLU A 327 -12.57 -22.48 32.74
CA GLU A 327 -11.81 -23.73 32.71
C GLU A 327 -10.71 -23.66 31.65
N SER A 328 -9.44 -23.77 32.04
CA SER A 328 -8.31 -23.79 31.09
C SER A 328 -8.04 -25.20 30.57
N LEU A 329 -8.21 -25.41 29.27
CA LEU A 329 -8.13 -26.73 28.64
C LEU A 329 -6.94 -26.85 27.69
N VAL A 330 -6.35 -28.05 27.65
CA VAL A 330 -5.39 -28.47 26.63
C VAL A 330 -6.13 -29.40 25.66
N PRO A 331 -6.08 -29.18 24.34
CA PRO A 331 -6.75 -30.02 23.36
C PRO A 331 -6.38 -31.50 23.52
N LEU A 332 -7.36 -32.40 23.39
CA LEU A 332 -7.16 -33.84 23.59
C LEU A 332 -6.05 -34.44 22.70
N PRO A 333 -5.89 -34.04 21.42
CA PRO A 333 -4.76 -34.50 20.61
C PRO A 333 -3.39 -34.15 21.21
N GLU A 334 -3.26 -33.01 21.90
CA GLU A 334 -2.02 -32.57 22.54
C GLU A 334 -1.75 -33.37 23.83
N ILE A 335 -2.79 -33.65 24.61
CA ILE A 335 -2.72 -34.55 25.77
C ILE A 335 -2.26 -35.94 25.34
N ILE A 336 -2.87 -36.51 24.29
CA ILE A 336 -2.49 -37.82 23.76
C ILE A 336 -1.03 -37.80 23.25
N ALA A 337 -0.64 -36.74 22.54
CA ALA A 337 0.73 -36.58 22.04
C ALA A 337 1.76 -36.51 23.18
N ALA A 338 1.45 -35.76 24.24
CA ALA A 338 2.29 -35.64 25.42
C ALA A 338 2.44 -36.99 26.14
N ALA A 339 1.34 -37.71 26.33
CA ALA A 339 1.31 -39.04 26.94
C ALA A 339 2.11 -40.07 26.14
N LEU A 340 1.93 -40.11 24.81
CA LEU A 340 2.61 -41.05 23.92
C LEU A 340 4.07 -40.66 23.60
N GLY A 341 4.45 -39.40 23.81
CA GLY A 341 5.75 -38.87 23.45
C GLY A 341 6.00 -38.81 21.93
N VAL A 342 4.95 -38.49 21.18
CA VAL A 342 5.00 -38.30 19.73
C VAL A 342 4.48 -36.91 19.36
N GLY A 343 4.62 -36.49 18.10
CA GLY A 343 4.02 -35.24 17.64
C GLY A 343 2.49 -35.33 17.52
N VAL A 344 1.81 -34.21 17.75
CA VAL A 344 0.34 -34.06 17.67
C VAL A 344 -0.23 -34.50 16.33
N GLN A 345 0.49 -34.26 15.23
CA GLN A 345 0.09 -34.65 13.87
C GLN A 345 0.36 -36.12 13.52
N SER A 346 0.76 -36.95 14.49
CA SER A 346 1.07 -38.36 14.20
C SER A 346 -0.20 -39.19 13.98
N LYS A 347 -0.14 -40.15 13.06
CA LYS A 347 -1.25 -41.10 12.82
C LYS A 347 -1.69 -41.85 14.08
N LYS A 348 -0.77 -42.06 15.03
CA LYS A 348 -1.08 -42.70 16.32
C LYS A 348 -1.98 -41.83 17.19
N VAL A 349 -1.73 -40.52 17.22
CA VAL A 349 -2.57 -39.56 17.95
C VAL A 349 -3.97 -39.54 17.34
N ASP A 350 -4.09 -39.42 16.01
CA ASP A 350 -5.40 -39.45 15.34
C ASP A 350 -6.16 -40.75 15.63
N GLN A 351 -5.49 -41.90 15.56
CA GLN A 351 -6.11 -43.20 15.88
C GLN A 351 -6.63 -43.28 17.32
N HIS A 352 -5.85 -42.81 18.30
CA HIS A 352 -6.30 -42.77 19.69
C HIS A 352 -7.41 -41.74 19.91
N TYR A 353 -7.29 -40.56 19.31
CA TYR A 353 -8.29 -39.51 19.41
C TYR A 353 -9.67 -40.02 18.95
N PHE A 354 -9.77 -40.55 17.73
CA PHE A 354 -11.06 -41.06 17.24
C PHE A 354 -11.53 -42.32 17.97
N SER A 355 -10.61 -43.16 18.48
CA SER A 355 -10.97 -44.32 19.30
C SER A 355 -11.55 -43.93 20.66
N MET A 356 -11.02 -42.87 21.29
CA MET A 356 -11.55 -42.32 22.53
C MET A 356 -12.90 -41.65 22.28
N LEU A 357 -13.05 -40.87 21.20
CA LEU A 357 -14.34 -40.28 20.84
C LEU A 357 -15.44 -41.33 20.67
N ALA A 358 -15.13 -42.42 19.95
CA ALA A 358 -16.09 -43.50 19.73
C ALA A 358 -16.53 -44.23 21.01
N GLN A 359 -15.67 -44.27 22.04
CA GLN A 359 -15.94 -44.98 23.30
C GLN A 359 -16.54 -44.09 24.39
N LEU A 360 -16.07 -42.85 24.49
CA LEU A 360 -16.33 -41.96 25.63
C LEU A 360 -17.22 -40.76 25.30
N GLY A 361 -17.40 -40.43 24.01
CA GLY A 361 -18.18 -39.27 23.58
C GLY A 361 -17.31 -38.10 23.06
N PRO A 362 -17.90 -36.91 22.83
CA PRO A 362 -17.20 -35.75 22.29
C PRO A 362 -16.01 -35.27 23.13
N GLU A 363 -15.05 -34.57 22.50
CA GLU A 363 -13.79 -34.13 23.11
C GLU A 363 -13.98 -33.35 24.42
N LEU A 364 -14.86 -32.34 24.42
CA LEU A 364 -15.09 -31.52 25.61
C LEU A 364 -15.68 -32.33 26.77
N VAL A 365 -16.51 -33.35 26.48
CA VAL A 365 -17.03 -34.27 27.50
C VAL A 365 -15.89 -35.08 28.10
N ILE A 366 -14.99 -35.62 27.27
CA ILE A 366 -13.80 -36.35 27.71
C ILE A 366 -12.92 -35.47 28.60
N LEU A 367 -12.65 -34.24 28.16
CA LEU A 367 -11.75 -33.33 28.86
C LEU A 367 -12.31 -32.85 30.20
N ARG A 368 -13.64 -32.65 30.31
CA ARG A 368 -14.25 -31.97 31.46
C ARG A 368 -15.01 -32.90 32.41
N GLU A 369 -15.79 -33.82 31.86
CA GLU A 369 -16.84 -34.53 32.61
C GLU A 369 -16.55 -36.03 32.81
N THR A 370 -15.92 -36.69 31.83
CA THR A 370 -15.72 -38.15 31.88
C THR A 370 -14.87 -38.55 33.11
N PRO A 371 -15.29 -39.56 33.90
CA PRO A 371 -14.52 -40.07 35.03
C PRO A 371 -13.13 -40.58 34.60
N LEU A 372 -12.10 -40.29 35.39
CA LEU A 372 -10.71 -40.58 35.05
C LEU A 372 -10.44 -42.08 34.87
N GLU A 373 -11.20 -42.94 35.53
CA GLU A 373 -11.11 -44.40 35.38
C GLU A 373 -11.53 -44.85 33.98
N GLN A 374 -12.55 -44.21 33.41
CA GLN A 374 -13.01 -44.50 32.05
C GLN A 374 -12.03 -43.94 31.00
N VAL A 375 -11.48 -42.75 31.26
CA VAL A 375 -10.39 -42.20 30.45
C VAL A 375 -9.18 -43.12 30.45
N ALA A 376 -8.79 -43.65 31.62
CA ALA A 376 -7.66 -44.57 31.74
C ALA A 376 -7.89 -45.88 30.96
N ALA A 377 -9.12 -46.41 30.99
CA ALA A 377 -9.49 -47.62 30.26
C ALA A 377 -9.43 -47.45 28.73
N ALA A 378 -9.83 -46.30 28.20
CA ALA A 378 -9.87 -46.06 26.75
C ALA A 378 -8.58 -45.45 26.17
N GLY A 379 -7.96 -44.50 26.89
CA GLY A 379 -6.80 -43.72 26.45
C GLY A 379 -5.48 -44.07 27.15
N GLY A 380 -5.52 -44.90 28.19
CA GLY A 380 -4.36 -45.28 29.00
C GLY A 380 -4.10 -44.37 30.20
N VAL A 381 -3.36 -44.89 31.18
CA VAL A 381 -3.10 -44.23 32.47
C VAL A 381 -2.44 -42.86 32.32
N LEU A 382 -1.52 -42.70 31.37
CA LEU A 382 -0.85 -41.41 31.14
C LEU A 382 -1.79 -40.32 30.60
N VAL A 383 -2.76 -40.68 29.75
CA VAL A 383 -3.76 -39.73 29.25
C VAL A 383 -4.69 -39.31 30.38
N ALA A 384 -5.12 -40.26 31.22
CA ALA A 384 -5.94 -39.96 32.40
C ALA A 384 -5.21 -39.06 33.41
N GLU A 385 -3.93 -39.33 33.69
CA GLU A 385 -3.13 -38.50 34.59
C GLU A 385 -2.93 -37.08 34.03
N ALA A 386 -2.69 -36.93 32.73
CA ALA A 386 -2.58 -35.63 32.11
C ALA A 386 -3.90 -34.83 32.17
N ILE A 387 -5.05 -35.48 31.94
CA ILE A 387 -6.38 -34.85 32.12
C ILE A 387 -6.62 -34.50 33.59
N ARG A 388 -6.25 -35.36 34.54
CA ARG A 388 -6.36 -35.06 35.98
C ARG A 388 -5.56 -33.81 36.34
N ARG A 389 -4.30 -33.71 35.92
CA ARG A 389 -3.43 -32.55 36.17
C ARG A 389 -4.03 -31.27 35.59
N MET A 390 -4.49 -31.32 34.34
CA MET A 390 -5.17 -30.20 33.69
C MET A 390 -6.41 -29.77 34.49
N ARG A 391 -7.32 -30.68 34.85
CA ARG A 391 -8.52 -30.37 35.64
C ARG A 391 -8.20 -29.81 37.03
N ALA A 392 -7.07 -30.21 37.62
CA ALA A 392 -6.62 -29.72 38.92
C ALA A 392 -5.80 -28.41 38.84
N GLY A 393 -5.50 -27.90 37.63
CA GLY A 393 -4.58 -26.77 37.44
C GLY A 393 -3.11 -27.09 37.78
N GLU A 394 -2.74 -28.37 37.90
CA GLU A 394 -1.39 -28.84 38.21
C GLU A 394 -0.52 -28.89 36.94
N VAL A 395 -0.38 -27.74 36.30
CA VAL A 395 0.23 -27.62 34.98
C VAL A 395 1.47 -26.74 35.05
N GLU A 396 2.59 -27.22 34.49
CA GLU A 396 3.80 -26.41 34.36
C GLU A 396 3.77 -25.63 33.05
N THR A 397 3.97 -24.31 33.13
CA THR A 397 3.96 -23.43 31.97
C THR A 397 5.37 -22.92 31.66
N LEU A 398 5.70 -22.88 30.37
CA LEU A 398 6.87 -22.18 29.84
C LEU A 398 6.38 -21.08 28.91
N PRO A 399 6.21 -19.84 29.39
CA PRO A 399 5.59 -18.76 28.62
C PRO A 399 6.31 -18.43 27.32
N GLY A 400 5.56 -18.15 26.26
CA GLY A 400 6.07 -17.63 25.00
C GLY A 400 6.51 -16.17 25.11
N PHE A 401 7.49 -15.80 24.28
CA PHE A 401 8.07 -14.45 24.24
C PHE A 401 8.71 -14.17 22.88
N ASP A 402 8.68 -12.91 22.44
CA ASP A 402 9.37 -12.40 21.24
C ASP A 402 9.28 -13.33 20.00
N GLY A 403 8.06 -13.82 19.72
CA GLY A 403 7.74 -14.64 18.55
C GLY A 403 7.90 -16.16 18.76
N GLU A 404 8.38 -16.61 19.92
CA GLU A 404 8.45 -18.03 20.29
C GLU A 404 7.20 -18.48 21.05
N TYR A 405 6.55 -19.56 20.59
CA TYR A 405 5.43 -20.16 21.31
C TYR A 405 5.88 -20.69 22.67
N GLY A 406 5.01 -20.49 23.67
CA GLY A 406 5.15 -21.14 24.95
C GLY A 406 4.83 -22.62 24.87
N LYS A 407 4.94 -23.30 26.02
CA LYS A 407 4.62 -24.72 26.13
C LYS A 407 3.92 -24.99 27.44
N ILE A 408 2.88 -25.81 27.34
CA ILE A 408 2.21 -26.39 28.49
C ILE A 408 2.75 -27.80 28.70
N ILE A 409 3.31 -28.04 29.89
CA ILE A 409 3.95 -29.29 30.25
C ILE A 409 3.04 -30.02 31.25
N LEU A 410 2.25 -30.96 30.73
CA LEU A 410 1.41 -31.84 31.54
C LEU A 410 2.21 -33.01 32.14
N LEU A 411 3.17 -33.56 31.36
CA LEU A 411 3.97 -34.72 31.75
C LEU A 411 5.42 -34.53 31.31
N ARG A 412 6.38 -34.56 32.25
CA ARG A 412 7.80 -34.52 31.90
C ARG A 412 8.27 -35.87 31.34
N PRO A 413 9.27 -35.90 30.43
CA PRO A 413 9.80 -37.14 29.87
C PRO A 413 10.23 -38.18 30.91
N GLU A 414 10.79 -37.72 32.03
CA GLU A 414 11.27 -38.55 33.15
C GLU A 414 10.10 -39.15 33.95
N GLU A 415 9.01 -38.40 34.13
CA GLU A 415 7.81 -38.82 34.85
C GLU A 415 7.03 -39.89 34.09
N ARG A 416 7.01 -39.81 32.74
CA ARG A 416 6.35 -40.83 31.90
C ARG A 416 6.91 -42.23 32.16
N GLN A 417 8.22 -42.36 32.31
CA GLN A 417 8.86 -43.66 32.58
C GLN A 417 8.55 -44.16 33.99
N GLN A 418 8.46 -43.26 34.98
CA GLN A 418 8.12 -43.61 36.36
C GLN A 418 6.66 -44.04 36.51
N LEU A 419 5.72 -43.32 35.87
CA LEU A 419 4.29 -43.63 35.90
C LEU A 419 3.96 -44.91 35.11
N LEU A 420 4.62 -45.14 33.97
CA LEU A 420 4.54 -46.44 33.26
C LEU A 420 5.15 -47.58 34.09
N GLY A 421 6.24 -47.32 34.82
CA GLY A 421 6.87 -48.29 35.72
C GLY A 421 6.08 -48.60 36.99
N GLN A 422 5.26 -47.66 37.48
CA GLN A 422 4.32 -47.88 38.59
C GLN A 422 3.02 -48.57 38.13
N GLY A 423 2.55 -48.31 36.90
CA GLY A 423 1.45 -49.05 36.28
C GLY A 423 1.75 -50.54 36.05
N SER A 424 3.02 -50.88 35.85
CA SER A 424 3.52 -52.26 35.74
C SER A 424 3.33 -53.13 37.00
N LEU A 425 2.94 -52.56 38.15
CA LEU A 425 2.59 -53.34 39.35
C LEU A 425 1.15 -53.89 39.32
N PHE A 426 0.32 -53.48 38.36
CA PHE A 426 -1.09 -53.88 38.26
C PHE A 426 -1.50 -54.51 36.91
N GLU A 427 -0.59 -54.67 35.95
CA GLU A 427 -0.88 -55.23 34.62
C GLU A 427 -0.22 -56.60 34.39
N GLU A 428 -0.72 -57.65 35.06
CA GLU A 428 -0.62 -59.02 34.53
C GLU A 428 -1.97 -59.39 33.91
N THR A 429 -2.19 -59.06 32.64
CA THR A 429 -2.89 -59.92 31.67
C THR A 429 -2.91 -59.28 30.28
N LEU A 430 -2.42 -60.04 29.29
CA LEU A 430 -2.59 -59.94 27.81
C LEU A 430 -1.33 -59.61 26.97
N PRO A 431 -1.22 -60.19 25.75
CA PRO A 431 0.03 -60.75 25.25
C PRO A 431 0.86 -59.84 24.31
N LYS A 432 2.17 -60.06 24.38
CA LYS A 432 3.24 -59.38 23.64
C LYS A 432 3.21 -59.65 22.12
N ALA A 433 3.43 -58.61 21.32
CA ALA A 433 3.94 -58.73 19.96
C ALA A 433 5.19 -57.85 19.81
N GLU A 434 6.26 -58.48 19.31
CA GLU A 434 7.64 -58.00 19.25
C GLU A 434 7.85 -56.84 18.28
N VAL A 435 8.67 -55.84 18.66
CA VAL A 435 9.39 -55.00 17.69
C VAL A 435 10.84 -54.81 18.13
N LYS A 436 11.74 -55.19 17.21
CA LYS A 436 13.21 -55.18 17.35
C LYS A 436 13.79 -53.76 17.44
N ALA A 437 14.81 -53.67 18.28
CA ALA A 437 15.67 -52.54 18.53
C ALA A 437 16.43 -52.04 17.30
N ILE A 438 16.56 -50.71 17.15
CA ILE A 438 17.68 -50.07 16.46
C ILE A 438 18.18 -48.90 17.31
N THR A 439 19.31 -49.13 17.96
CA THR A 439 20.19 -48.15 18.61
C THR A 439 20.88 -47.23 17.61
N ARG A 440 21.00 -45.94 17.92
CA ARG A 440 22.29 -45.22 17.82
C ARG A 440 22.30 -43.83 18.48
N LYS A 441 23.08 -43.78 19.58
CA LYS A 441 24.15 -42.82 19.93
C LYS A 441 23.84 -41.32 19.98
N THR A 442 23.59 -40.90 21.21
CA THR A 442 23.95 -39.61 21.80
C THR A 442 25.42 -39.25 21.61
N ARG A 443 25.69 -37.96 21.42
CA ARG A 443 26.98 -37.32 21.72
C ARG A 443 26.71 -36.05 22.52
N SER A 444 27.05 -36.10 23.79
CA SER A 444 27.04 -35.01 24.75
C SER A 444 28.22 -34.08 24.52
N LYS A 445 28.05 -32.80 24.87
CA LYS A 445 29.08 -32.01 25.55
C LYS A 445 28.41 -30.88 26.32
N ALA A 446 28.42 -31.03 27.64
CA ALA A 446 28.18 -29.98 28.61
C ALA A 446 29.54 -29.48 29.07
N GLU A 447 29.69 -28.17 29.24
CA GLU A 447 30.70 -27.57 30.11
C GLU A 447 30.00 -26.57 31.02
N LYS A 448 30.11 -26.83 32.33
CA LYS A 448 29.75 -25.95 33.44
C LYS A 448 30.94 -25.05 33.72
N HIS A 449 30.70 -23.79 34.05
CA HIS A 449 31.47 -23.13 35.10
C HIS A 449 30.56 -22.29 36.00
N ASP A 450 30.67 -22.64 37.28
CA ASP A 450 30.21 -21.94 38.47
C ASP A 450 31.28 -20.91 38.85
N ILE A 451 30.89 -19.77 39.43
CA ILE A 451 31.57 -19.09 40.55
C ILE A 451 30.67 -17.95 41.06
N SER A 452 30.47 -18.05 42.36
CA SER A 452 29.84 -17.18 43.34
C SER A 452 30.36 -15.75 43.46
N GLN A 453 29.44 -14.87 43.89
CA GLN A 453 29.54 -13.85 44.95
C GLN A 453 30.73 -12.86 44.95
N GLN A 454 30.41 -11.56 44.97
CA GLN A 454 30.91 -10.69 46.05
C GLN A 454 30.05 -9.43 46.23
N VAL A 455 29.73 -9.19 47.49
CA VAL A 455 29.13 -8.00 48.09
C VAL A 455 30.21 -6.93 48.24
N GLY A 456 29.87 -5.67 47.93
CA GLY A 456 30.72 -4.51 48.18
C GLY A 456 29.86 -3.27 48.36
N SER A 457 29.84 -2.76 49.59
CA SER A 457 29.05 -1.64 50.10
C SER A 457 29.63 -0.26 49.76
N SER A 458 28.77 0.74 49.97
CA SER A 458 29.02 2.14 50.34
C SER A 458 29.67 3.07 49.31
N HIS A 459 28.94 4.12 48.93
CA HIS A 459 29.26 5.49 49.36
C HIS A 459 28.03 6.39 49.26
N THR A 460 27.75 7.06 50.38
CA THR A 460 26.90 8.24 50.54
C THR A 460 27.60 9.44 49.90
N ASP A 461 26.84 10.34 49.26
CA ASP A 461 26.85 11.75 49.65
C ASP A 461 25.68 12.54 49.02
N THR A 462 25.17 13.40 49.88
CA THR A 462 24.08 14.37 49.77
C THR A 462 24.48 15.63 49.02
N ASP A 463 23.57 16.21 48.23
CA ASP A 463 23.06 17.60 48.39
C ASP A 463 22.21 17.96 47.15
N GLN A 464 20.91 18.18 47.33
CA GLN A 464 20.25 19.45 47.69
C GLN A 464 20.10 20.46 46.52
N THR A 465 18.82 20.59 46.13
CA THR A 465 18.09 21.85 45.89
C THR A 465 18.53 22.76 44.73
N GLU A 466 17.65 23.37 43.92
CA GLU A 466 16.43 24.11 44.27
C GLU A 466 15.39 24.10 43.12
N ALA A 467 14.15 24.30 43.54
CA ALA A 467 12.95 24.46 42.75
C ALA A 467 12.62 25.95 42.51
N LEU A 468 11.43 26.15 41.92
CA LEU A 468 10.63 27.39 41.77
C LEU A 468 10.87 28.10 40.43
N GLY A 469 9.88 28.35 39.60
CA GLY A 469 8.43 28.37 39.82
C GLY A 469 7.85 29.51 38.96
N PRO A 470 6.59 29.41 38.52
CA PRO A 470 6.02 30.13 37.37
C PRO A 470 5.20 31.35 37.80
N GLU A 471 4.77 32.20 36.85
CA GLU A 471 3.49 32.95 36.87
C GLU A 471 3.32 33.80 35.59
N THR A 472 2.30 33.54 34.74
CA THR A 472 0.92 34.10 34.62
C THR A 472 0.81 35.45 33.88
N VAL A 473 0.13 35.44 32.71
CA VAL A 473 -1.22 35.96 32.37
C VAL A 473 -1.33 37.49 32.21
N GLY A 474 -1.89 37.93 31.07
CA GLY A 474 -2.48 39.27 30.92
C GLY A 474 -2.89 39.60 29.48
N ALA A 475 -4.20 39.70 29.25
CA ALA A 475 -4.82 40.10 27.99
C ALA A 475 -5.10 41.62 27.92
N GLU A 476 -5.25 42.12 26.69
CA GLU A 476 -6.20 43.14 26.20
C GLU A 476 -5.67 44.39 25.45
N SER A 477 -6.21 44.50 24.22
CA SER A 477 -6.81 45.68 23.57
C SER A 477 -6.01 46.56 22.59
N SER A 478 -6.66 46.68 21.43
CA SER A 478 -6.93 47.90 20.65
C SER A 478 -5.92 48.42 19.62
N ARG A 479 -6.31 48.20 18.35
CA ARG A 479 -6.51 49.20 17.29
C ARG A 479 -5.56 50.42 17.31
N ASN A 480 -4.54 50.35 16.48
CA ASN A 480 -4.16 51.35 15.48
C ASN A 480 -3.15 50.71 14.53
N ASP A 481 -2.94 51.33 13.37
CA ASP A 481 -1.86 51.04 12.41
C ASP A 481 -2.28 50.32 11.11
N ALA A 482 -3.37 50.80 10.50
CA ALA A 482 -3.72 50.53 9.11
C ALA A 482 -2.79 51.25 8.09
N GLU A 483 -1.81 52.04 8.53
CA GLU A 483 -0.86 52.74 7.64
C GLU A 483 0.59 52.22 7.71
N THR A 484 0.87 51.26 8.59
CA THR A 484 2.21 50.65 8.75
C THR A 484 2.35 49.32 8.00
N ALA A 485 1.28 48.84 7.36
CA ALA A 485 1.20 47.50 6.74
C ALA A 485 1.92 47.39 5.38
N LYS A 486 2.22 48.50 4.69
CA LYS A 486 2.91 48.45 3.38
C LYS A 486 4.41 48.15 3.46
N SER A 487 5.03 48.29 4.64
CA SER A 487 6.48 48.06 4.83
C SER A 487 6.83 46.70 5.44
N LYS A 488 5.86 45.90 5.91
CA LYS A 488 6.13 44.62 6.58
C LYS A 488 6.13 43.38 5.65
N ASN A 489 5.51 43.46 4.46
CA ASN A 489 5.29 42.29 3.60
C ASN A 489 6.46 41.90 2.67
N SER A 490 7.39 42.83 2.39
CA SER A 490 8.52 42.56 1.47
C SER A 490 9.47 41.47 1.97
N SER A 491 9.50 41.24 3.29
CA SER A 491 10.36 40.23 3.89
C SER A 491 9.79 38.82 3.84
N GLU A 492 8.47 38.62 3.83
CA GLU A 492 7.87 37.29 4.06
C GLU A 492 8.04 36.33 2.87
N ILE A 493 7.84 36.80 1.63
CA ILE A 493 7.99 35.97 0.42
C ILE A 493 9.44 35.47 0.28
N LEU A 494 10.42 36.28 0.67
CA LEU A 494 11.85 35.97 0.53
C LEU A 494 12.45 35.35 1.80
N ALA A 495 11.85 35.54 2.98
CA ALA A 495 12.40 35.14 4.28
C ALA A 495 12.70 33.64 4.36
N SER A 496 11.85 32.83 3.75
CA SER A 496 11.94 31.37 3.83
C SER A 496 12.89 30.73 2.80
N LEU A 497 13.50 31.54 1.91
CA LEU A 497 14.42 31.09 0.87
C LEU A 497 15.89 31.19 1.32
N ASN A 498 16.69 30.20 0.94
CA ASN A 498 18.14 30.27 1.14
C ASN A 498 18.81 31.29 0.18
N PRO A 499 20.09 31.66 0.37
CA PRO A 499 20.75 32.66 -0.46
C PRO A 499 20.72 32.37 -1.98
N GLU A 500 20.96 31.12 -2.38
CA GLU A 500 21.00 30.69 -3.79
C GLU A 500 19.59 30.79 -4.43
N GLN A 501 18.56 30.35 -3.70
CA GLN A 501 17.16 30.47 -4.13
C GLN A 501 16.71 31.92 -4.18
N ARG A 502 17.09 32.73 -3.20
CA ARG A 502 16.76 34.16 -3.14
C ARG A 502 17.37 34.88 -4.34
N GLU A 503 18.63 34.62 -4.64
CA GLU A 503 19.33 35.18 -5.81
C GLU A 503 18.59 34.88 -7.11
N ALA A 504 18.20 33.61 -7.33
CA ALA A 504 17.44 33.21 -8.50
C ALA A 504 16.06 33.90 -8.55
N VAL A 505 15.34 33.97 -7.43
CA VAL A 505 14.01 34.59 -7.33
C VAL A 505 14.05 36.10 -7.55
N THR A 506 15.09 36.80 -7.10
CA THR A 506 15.17 38.27 -7.17
C THR A 506 15.90 38.79 -8.42
N ALA A 507 16.44 37.92 -9.27
CA ALA A 507 17.20 38.31 -10.45
C ALA A 507 16.41 39.30 -11.35
N GLU A 508 16.98 40.48 -11.57
CA GLU A 508 16.26 41.63 -12.14
C GLU A 508 16.42 41.81 -13.66
N LYS A 509 17.49 41.28 -14.27
CA LYS A 509 17.85 41.56 -15.67
C LYS A 509 18.22 40.28 -16.42
N GLY A 510 17.64 40.12 -17.61
CA GLY A 510 17.96 39.08 -18.57
C GLY A 510 17.40 37.71 -18.21
N PRO A 511 17.52 36.74 -19.13
CA PRO A 511 17.09 35.38 -18.89
C PRO A 511 17.80 34.77 -17.68
N VAL A 512 17.11 33.93 -16.92
CA VAL A 512 17.65 33.24 -15.75
C VAL A 512 17.60 31.75 -16.00
N ILE A 513 18.75 31.11 -15.86
CA ILE A 513 18.93 29.66 -16.00
C ILE A 513 19.26 29.12 -14.62
N VAL A 514 18.37 28.33 -14.04
CA VAL A 514 18.57 27.74 -12.71
C VAL A 514 18.89 26.26 -12.85
N ILE A 515 20.15 25.91 -12.56
CA ILE A 515 20.61 24.53 -12.46
C ILE A 515 20.37 24.05 -11.04
N ALA A 516 19.43 23.14 -10.86
CA ALA A 516 18.91 22.78 -9.56
C ALA A 516 18.76 21.27 -9.42
N GLY A 517 19.71 20.64 -8.72
CA GLY A 517 19.73 19.20 -8.51
C GLY A 517 18.48 18.66 -7.79
N PRO A 518 18.29 17.33 -7.71
CA PRO A 518 17.18 16.73 -6.98
C PRO A 518 17.07 17.31 -5.58
N GLY A 519 15.85 17.60 -5.12
CA GLY A 519 15.58 18.00 -3.74
C GLY A 519 16.11 19.37 -3.32
N THR A 520 16.60 20.19 -4.26
CA THR A 520 17.10 21.56 -3.97
C THR A 520 16.01 22.63 -3.88
N GLY A 521 14.76 22.25 -4.16
CA GLY A 521 13.61 23.15 -4.12
C GLY A 521 13.30 23.85 -5.45
N LYS A 522 13.40 23.15 -6.59
CA LYS A 522 13.02 23.63 -7.93
C LYS A 522 11.64 24.32 -7.95
N THR A 523 10.59 23.55 -7.67
CA THR A 523 9.20 24.04 -7.64
C THR A 523 9.00 25.17 -6.65
N ARG A 524 9.67 25.13 -5.49
CA ARG A 524 9.61 26.22 -4.49
C ARG A 524 10.19 27.51 -5.07
N THR A 525 11.35 27.44 -5.72
CA THR A 525 12.01 28.59 -6.34
C THR A 525 11.13 29.19 -7.45
N LEU A 526 10.53 28.34 -8.29
CA LEU A 526 9.63 28.79 -9.37
C LEU A 526 8.37 29.46 -8.82
N VAL A 527 7.70 28.85 -7.84
CA VAL A 527 6.50 29.43 -7.20
C VAL A 527 6.80 30.76 -6.52
N HIS A 528 7.90 30.86 -5.77
CA HIS A 528 8.29 32.12 -5.13
C HIS A 528 8.70 33.19 -6.15
N ARG A 529 9.28 32.82 -7.30
CA ARG A 529 9.54 33.76 -8.40
C ARG A 529 8.25 34.37 -8.92
N ILE A 530 7.22 33.56 -9.18
CA ILE A 530 5.91 34.05 -9.63
C ILE A 530 5.29 34.98 -8.57
N ALA A 531 5.29 34.56 -7.31
CA ALA A 531 4.75 35.38 -6.22
C ALA A 531 5.50 36.72 -6.07
N TYR A 532 6.82 36.70 -6.19
CA TYR A 532 7.67 37.90 -6.17
C TYR A 532 7.37 38.84 -7.35
N LEU A 533 7.20 38.31 -8.56
CA LEU A 533 6.83 39.11 -9.73
C LEU A 533 5.50 39.85 -9.53
N ILE A 534 4.50 39.18 -8.94
CA ILE A 534 3.18 39.78 -8.72
C ILE A 534 3.21 40.78 -7.56
N ARG A 535 3.70 40.36 -6.39
CA ARG A 535 3.58 41.15 -5.14
C ARG A 535 4.61 42.27 -5.04
N GLU A 536 5.85 42.02 -5.44
CA GLU A 536 6.96 42.97 -5.26
C GLU A 536 7.25 43.76 -6.54
N ARG A 537 7.12 43.12 -7.72
CA ARG A 537 7.38 43.78 -9.01
C ARG A 537 6.12 44.34 -9.68
N GLY A 538 4.93 44.08 -9.12
CA GLY A 538 3.67 44.59 -9.65
C GLY A 538 3.32 44.08 -11.04
N VAL A 539 3.84 42.91 -11.43
CA VAL A 539 3.58 42.31 -12.74
C VAL A 539 2.14 41.81 -12.79
N SER A 540 1.43 42.16 -13.87
CA SER A 540 0.07 41.66 -14.11
C SER A 540 0.09 40.13 -14.22
N PRO A 541 -0.77 39.40 -13.49
CA PRO A 541 -0.87 37.94 -13.58
C PRO A 541 -1.11 37.42 -15.01
N HIS A 542 -1.83 38.19 -15.84
CA HIS A 542 -2.11 37.86 -17.24
C HIS A 542 -0.86 37.82 -18.13
N HIS A 543 0.25 38.44 -17.70
CA HIS A 543 1.52 38.46 -18.44
C HIS A 543 2.52 37.39 -17.96
N ILE A 544 2.07 36.47 -17.10
CA ILE A 544 2.91 35.42 -16.53
C ILE A 544 2.45 34.06 -17.07
N THR A 545 3.39 33.31 -17.63
CA THR A 545 3.19 31.93 -18.06
C THR A 545 4.16 30.99 -17.34
N ALA A 546 3.63 29.93 -16.74
CA ALA A 546 4.42 28.85 -16.15
C ALA A 546 4.14 27.52 -16.85
N VAL A 547 5.17 26.99 -17.51
CA VAL A 547 5.15 25.74 -18.27
C VAL A 547 5.75 24.62 -17.45
N THR A 548 5.09 23.48 -17.41
CA THR A 548 5.50 22.27 -16.69
C THR A 548 5.36 21.04 -17.57
N PHE A 549 6.06 19.96 -17.24
CA PHE A 549 5.96 18.71 -17.99
C PHE A 549 4.67 17.91 -17.74
N THR A 550 4.03 18.05 -16.55
CA THR A 550 2.84 17.28 -16.19
C THR A 550 1.68 18.13 -15.68
N ASN A 551 0.44 17.66 -15.91
CA ASN A 551 -0.77 18.30 -15.39
C ASN A 551 -0.80 18.31 -13.85
N LYS A 552 -0.25 17.27 -13.20
CA LYS A 552 -0.16 17.20 -11.75
C LYS A 552 0.76 18.29 -11.19
N ALA A 553 1.91 18.52 -11.82
CA ALA A 553 2.81 19.61 -11.43
C ALA A 553 2.18 20.99 -11.70
N ALA A 554 1.38 21.15 -12.76
CA ALA A 554 0.63 22.38 -12.99
C ALA A 554 -0.39 22.66 -11.86
N GLN A 555 -1.14 21.63 -11.44
CA GLN A 555 -2.08 21.73 -10.32
C GLN A 555 -1.36 22.03 -9.00
N GLU A 556 -0.21 21.40 -8.75
CA GLU A 556 0.62 21.66 -7.57
C GLU A 556 1.12 23.11 -7.52
N ILE A 557 1.60 23.65 -8.65
CA ILE A 557 2.02 25.05 -8.75
C ILE A 557 0.84 25.98 -8.45
N ARG A 558 -0.35 25.72 -9.03
CA ARG A 558 -1.58 26.49 -8.76
C ARG A 558 -1.95 26.47 -7.28
N HIS A 559 -1.92 25.29 -6.65
CA HIS A 559 -2.24 25.14 -5.23
C HIS A 559 -1.29 25.96 -4.35
N ARG A 560 0.03 25.78 -4.51
CA ARG A 560 1.03 26.52 -3.73
C ARG A 560 0.97 28.04 -3.95
N LEU A 561 0.70 28.48 -5.17
CA LEU A 561 0.50 29.90 -5.45
C LEU A 561 -0.75 30.45 -4.76
N THR A 562 -1.81 29.65 -4.69
CA THR A 562 -3.05 30.05 -3.99
C THR A 562 -2.78 30.21 -2.49
N GLU A 563 -1.99 29.31 -1.89
CA GLU A 563 -1.57 29.43 -0.48
C GLU A 563 -0.73 30.68 -0.21
N ILE A 564 0.22 31.02 -1.09
CA ILE A 564 1.12 32.17 -0.91
C ILE A 564 0.43 33.50 -1.23
N LEU A 565 -0.40 33.54 -2.26
CA LEU A 565 -1.04 34.77 -2.72
C LEU A 565 -2.37 35.04 -2.01
N GLY A 566 -3.02 34.03 -1.44
CA GLY A 566 -4.28 34.16 -0.69
C GLY A 566 -5.51 34.52 -1.54
N ASP A 567 -5.38 34.56 -2.87
CA ASP A 567 -6.45 34.95 -3.79
C ASP A 567 -6.46 34.03 -5.03
N GLY A 568 -7.51 33.21 -5.12
CA GLY A 568 -7.69 32.28 -6.23
C GLY A 568 -7.92 32.96 -7.58
N ALA A 569 -8.49 34.18 -7.62
CA ALA A 569 -8.74 34.90 -8.87
C ALA A 569 -7.43 35.34 -9.53
N ILE A 570 -6.44 35.76 -8.72
CA ILE A 570 -5.08 36.07 -9.20
C ILE A 570 -4.46 34.85 -9.86
N VAL A 571 -4.56 33.67 -9.23
CA VAL A 571 -3.96 32.44 -9.76
C VAL A 571 -4.66 31.96 -11.04
N GLN A 572 -5.97 32.18 -11.17
CA GLN A 572 -6.70 31.85 -12.40
C GLN A 572 -6.27 32.72 -13.59
N ALA A 573 -5.86 33.97 -13.34
CA ALA A 573 -5.36 34.87 -14.38
C ALA A 573 -3.96 34.49 -14.91
N ILE A 574 -3.21 33.62 -14.21
CA ILE A 574 -1.89 33.14 -14.64
C ILE A 574 -2.05 31.95 -15.59
N THR A 575 -1.32 31.99 -16.71
CA THR A 575 -1.27 30.86 -17.65
C THR A 575 -0.37 29.76 -17.09
N ILE A 576 -0.95 28.73 -16.47
CA ILE A 576 -0.21 27.60 -15.89
C ILE A 576 -0.66 26.29 -16.53
N GLY A 577 0.25 25.58 -17.19
CA GLY A 577 -0.10 24.35 -17.90
C GLY A 577 1.09 23.60 -18.48
N THR A 578 0.80 22.54 -19.24
CA THR A 578 1.82 21.85 -20.05
C THR A 578 2.01 22.52 -21.39
N PHE A 579 3.11 22.23 -22.08
CA PHE A 579 3.31 22.67 -23.48
C PHE A 579 2.08 22.35 -24.34
N HIS A 580 1.57 21.11 -24.28
CA HIS A 580 0.40 20.70 -25.06
C HIS A 580 -0.86 21.48 -24.67
N SER A 581 -1.14 21.67 -23.38
CA SER A 581 -2.33 22.39 -22.93
C SER A 581 -2.32 23.85 -23.37
N ILE A 582 -1.16 24.51 -23.30
CA ILE A 582 -0.99 25.91 -23.69
C ILE A 582 -1.05 26.05 -25.22
N CYS A 583 -0.39 25.16 -25.96
CA CYS A 583 -0.46 25.15 -27.42
C CYS A 583 -1.87 24.88 -27.95
N LEU A 584 -2.59 23.92 -27.35
CA LEU A 584 -3.96 23.62 -27.72
C LEU A 584 -4.89 24.81 -27.49
N ASP A 585 -4.71 25.53 -26.38
CA ASP A 585 -5.43 26.77 -26.09
C ASP A 585 -5.16 27.84 -27.15
N LEU A 586 -3.90 28.08 -27.52
CA LEU A 586 -3.55 29.02 -28.61
C LEU A 586 -4.20 28.65 -29.95
N LEU A 587 -4.14 27.37 -30.32
CA LEU A 587 -4.71 26.89 -31.58
C LEU A 587 -6.23 27.02 -31.61
N ARG A 588 -6.91 26.79 -30.47
CA ARG A 588 -8.36 27.00 -30.35
C ARG A 588 -8.72 28.46 -30.50
N THR A 589 -8.01 29.35 -29.80
CA THR A 589 -8.25 30.80 -29.89
C THR A 589 -8.07 31.30 -31.32
N GLN A 590 -7.00 30.88 -32.01
CA GLN A 590 -6.75 31.24 -33.40
C GLN A 590 -7.85 30.76 -34.36
N ARG A 591 -8.52 29.64 -34.04
CA ARG A 591 -9.64 29.09 -34.80
C ARG A 591 -11.00 29.56 -34.27
N ASN A 592 -11.07 30.72 -33.62
CA ASN A 592 -12.31 31.28 -33.05
C ASN A 592 -13.04 30.30 -32.09
N ASN A 593 -12.29 29.58 -31.27
CA ASN A 593 -12.77 28.56 -30.33
C ASN A 593 -13.55 27.40 -30.98
N GLN A 594 -13.30 27.12 -32.26
CA GLN A 594 -13.77 25.91 -32.91
C GLN A 594 -13.16 24.66 -32.24
N ALA A 595 -13.95 23.60 -32.15
CA ALA A 595 -13.50 22.34 -31.59
C ALA A 595 -12.36 21.75 -32.45
N LEU A 596 -11.30 21.31 -31.78
CA LEU A 596 -10.20 20.58 -32.39
C LEU A 596 -10.30 19.11 -31.99
N VAL A 597 -10.31 18.24 -32.98
CA VAL A 597 -10.24 16.78 -32.77
C VAL A 597 -8.80 16.45 -32.43
N VAL A 598 -8.57 15.96 -31.21
CA VAL A 598 -7.24 15.55 -30.73
C VAL A 598 -7.24 14.04 -30.58
N LEU A 599 -6.33 13.37 -31.30
CA LEU A 599 -6.19 11.92 -31.23
C LEU A 599 -5.20 11.51 -30.15
N ASP A 600 -5.59 10.54 -29.33
CA ASP A 600 -4.66 9.89 -28.42
C ASP A 600 -3.74 8.90 -29.15
N ALA A 601 -2.77 8.32 -28.43
CA ALA A 601 -1.79 7.43 -29.02
C ALA A 601 -2.39 6.16 -29.65
N LEU A 602 -3.56 5.70 -29.21
CA LEU A 602 -4.21 4.51 -29.75
C LEU A 602 -5.09 4.88 -30.96
N ASP A 603 -5.76 6.02 -30.94
CA ASP A 603 -6.51 6.54 -32.09
C ASP A 603 -5.57 6.91 -33.23
N ALA A 604 -4.44 7.53 -32.91
CA ALA A 604 -3.37 7.81 -33.85
C ALA A 604 -2.81 6.53 -34.49
N GLN A 605 -2.67 5.44 -33.72
CA GLN A 605 -2.29 4.13 -34.25
C GLN A 605 -3.39 3.56 -35.17
N ASP A 606 -4.66 3.61 -34.77
CA ASP A 606 -5.76 3.12 -35.60
C ASP A 606 -5.85 3.89 -36.93
N LEU A 607 -5.63 5.21 -36.91
CA LEU A 607 -5.56 6.03 -38.11
C LEU A 607 -4.32 5.71 -38.97
N LEU A 608 -3.16 5.47 -38.34
CA LEU A 608 -1.95 5.02 -39.04
C LEU A 608 -2.14 3.65 -39.72
N GLN A 609 -2.95 2.77 -39.13
CA GLN A 609 -3.33 1.50 -39.76
C GLN A 609 -4.22 1.72 -40.99
N GLU A 610 -5.10 2.73 -40.96
CA GLU A 610 -5.93 3.11 -42.12
C GLU A 610 -5.10 3.74 -43.24
N ALA A 611 -4.11 4.56 -42.91
CA ALA A 611 -3.19 5.17 -43.87
C ALA A 611 -2.23 4.16 -44.53
N TRP A 612 -2.17 2.92 -44.03
CA TRP A 612 -1.27 1.91 -44.55
C TRP A 612 -1.62 1.48 -45.98
N PRO A 613 -0.67 1.41 -46.93
CA PRO A 613 -0.95 1.02 -48.32
C PRO A 613 -1.64 -0.34 -48.43
N GLU A 614 -2.70 -0.43 -49.25
CA GLU A 614 -3.58 -1.61 -49.42
C GLU A 614 -2.91 -2.88 -49.99
N SER A 615 -1.58 -2.94 -50.09
CA SER A 615 -0.84 -4.13 -50.53
C SER A 615 -0.88 -5.27 -49.48
N GLY A 616 -2.07 -5.85 -49.27
CA GLY A 616 -2.28 -7.28 -49.07
C GLY A 616 -2.14 -7.90 -47.68
N LYS A 617 -2.01 -7.17 -46.56
CA LYS A 617 -1.95 -7.79 -45.21
C LYS A 617 -3.02 -7.29 -44.25
N LYS A 618 -3.70 -8.23 -43.58
CA LYS A 618 -4.88 -8.01 -42.70
C LYS A 618 -4.60 -7.32 -41.35
N ARG A 619 -3.34 -7.02 -40.99
CA ARG A 619 -2.93 -6.16 -39.86
C ARG A 619 -1.41 -6.01 -39.93
N VAL A 620 -0.89 -4.81 -39.74
CA VAL A 620 0.58 -4.58 -39.76
C VAL A 620 1.15 -4.93 -38.39
N LYS A 621 2.11 -5.86 -38.35
CA LYS A 621 2.85 -6.15 -37.13
C LYS A 621 3.82 -4.99 -36.85
N GLY A 622 3.84 -4.48 -35.61
CA GLY A 622 4.78 -3.45 -35.19
C GLY A 622 4.31 -2.01 -35.33
N LEU A 623 3.02 -1.76 -35.58
CA LEU A 623 2.44 -0.43 -35.68
C LEU A 623 2.77 0.52 -34.50
N PRO A 624 2.76 0.07 -33.22
CA PRO A 624 3.16 0.95 -32.11
C PRO A 624 4.61 1.42 -32.20
N LYS A 625 5.50 0.61 -32.78
CA LYS A 625 6.91 0.97 -32.98
C LYS A 625 7.04 2.05 -34.06
N ILE A 626 6.31 1.89 -35.17
CA ILE A 626 6.30 2.85 -36.27
C ILE A 626 5.71 4.20 -35.81
N HIS A 627 4.58 4.17 -35.10
CA HIS A 627 3.99 5.37 -34.52
C HIS A 627 4.98 6.10 -33.58
N ARG A 628 5.71 5.38 -32.72
CA ARG A 628 6.76 5.97 -31.89
C ARG A 628 7.90 6.60 -32.69
N GLU A 629 8.27 6.00 -33.82
CA GLU A 629 9.31 6.54 -34.71
C GLU A 629 8.84 7.82 -35.40
N ILE A 630 7.59 7.88 -35.88
CA ILE A 630 6.97 9.11 -36.40
C ILE A 630 6.91 10.18 -35.31
N SER A 631 6.44 9.84 -34.10
CA SER A 631 6.38 10.76 -32.96
C SER A 631 7.76 11.31 -32.59
N PHE A 632 8.79 10.45 -32.58
CA PHE A 632 10.18 10.89 -32.36
C PHE A 632 10.65 11.87 -33.45
N LEU A 633 10.38 11.60 -34.73
CA LEU A 633 10.71 12.50 -35.82
C LEU A 633 9.98 13.86 -35.70
N LYS A 634 8.67 13.83 -35.37
CA LYS A 634 7.89 15.05 -35.09
C LYS A 634 8.47 15.85 -33.93
N SER A 635 8.84 15.18 -32.83
CA SER A 635 9.46 15.82 -31.65
C SER A 635 10.81 16.51 -31.96
N CYS A 636 11.52 16.01 -32.98
CA CYS A 636 12.74 16.61 -33.52
C CYS A 636 12.48 17.74 -34.53
N GLY A 637 11.21 18.03 -34.84
CA GLY A 637 10.82 19.05 -35.81
C GLY A 637 10.88 18.59 -37.26
N HIS A 638 10.93 17.27 -37.51
CA HIS A 638 11.00 16.73 -38.86
C HIS A 638 9.59 16.44 -39.39
N THR A 639 9.20 17.16 -40.44
CA THR A 639 8.02 16.85 -41.25
C THR A 639 8.34 15.71 -42.24
N PHE A 640 7.31 15.13 -42.86
CA PHE A 640 7.50 14.08 -43.87
C PHE A 640 8.38 14.52 -45.06
N SER A 641 8.46 15.82 -45.37
CA SER A 641 9.32 16.36 -46.43
C SER A 641 10.80 16.47 -46.04
N SER A 642 11.14 16.31 -44.75
CA SER A 642 12.51 16.37 -44.26
C SER A 642 13.37 15.22 -44.82
N SER A 643 14.60 15.55 -45.21
CA SER A 643 15.61 14.57 -45.63
C SER A 643 16.04 13.63 -44.51
N ALA A 644 15.84 14.02 -43.25
CA ALA A 644 16.11 13.20 -42.06
C ALA A 644 15.09 12.05 -41.88
N VAL A 645 13.91 12.13 -42.51
CA VAL A 645 12.92 11.05 -42.48
C VAL A 645 13.37 9.92 -43.41
N PRO A 646 13.48 8.67 -42.93
CA PRO A 646 13.84 7.52 -43.76
C PRO A 646 12.93 7.38 -44.98
N GLY A 647 13.51 7.09 -46.16
CA GLY A 647 12.76 7.01 -47.41
C GLY A 647 11.60 6.01 -47.39
N GLU A 648 11.78 4.87 -46.70
CA GLU A 648 10.76 3.84 -46.53
C GLU A 648 9.58 4.29 -45.64
N LEU A 649 9.82 5.19 -44.68
CA LEU A 649 8.80 5.71 -43.77
C LEU A 649 8.08 6.94 -44.35
N ARG A 650 8.75 7.69 -45.24
CA ARG A 650 8.27 8.97 -45.77
C ARG A 650 6.87 8.89 -46.37
N SER A 651 6.63 7.93 -47.27
CA SER A 651 5.32 7.79 -47.93
C SER A 651 4.20 7.44 -46.95
N LEU A 652 4.48 6.63 -45.93
CA LEU A 652 3.52 6.29 -44.89
C LEU A 652 3.24 7.49 -43.99
N TYR A 653 4.29 8.21 -43.58
CA TYR A 653 4.14 9.40 -42.75
C TYR A 653 3.35 10.50 -43.49
N GLN A 654 3.60 10.69 -44.79
CA GLN A 654 2.79 11.57 -45.63
C GLN A 654 1.32 11.14 -45.65
N ALA A 655 1.03 9.87 -45.97
CA ALA A 655 -0.33 9.35 -45.98
C ALA A 655 -1.03 9.49 -44.62
N TYR A 656 -0.29 9.31 -43.53
CA TYR A 656 -0.80 9.50 -42.17
C TYR A 656 -1.21 10.96 -41.90
N GLN A 657 -0.36 11.93 -42.26
CA GLN A 657 -0.71 13.36 -42.13
C GLN A 657 -1.87 13.75 -43.04
N GLU A 658 -1.95 13.20 -44.26
CA GLU A 658 -3.09 13.42 -45.16
C GLU A 658 -4.40 12.93 -44.53
N ARG A 659 -4.39 11.77 -43.86
CA ARG A 659 -5.58 11.25 -43.16
C ARG A 659 -5.94 12.06 -41.92
N LEU A 660 -4.97 12.56 -41.15
CA LEU A 660 -5.23 13.49 -40.06
C LEU A 660 -5.93 14.75 -40.58
N ALA A 661 -5.44 15.31 -41.68
CA ALA A 661 -6.03 16.49 -42.33
C ALA A 661 -7.44 16.23 -42.86
N GLU A 662 -7.72 15.06 -43.45
CA GLU A 662 -9.07 14.67 -43.89
C GLU A 662 -10.10 14.69 -42.74
N TYR A 663 -9.69 14.32 -41.53
CA TYR A 663 -10.54 14.35 -40.33
C TYR A 663 -10.52 15.69 -39.59
N GLY A 664 -9.74 16.67 -40.04
CA GLY A 664 -9.50 17.90 -39.28
C GLY A 664 -8.90 17.63 -37.89
N ALA A 665 -8.18 16.52 -37.73
CA ALA A 665 -7.67 16.03 -36.47
C ALA A 665 -6.16 16.28 -36.33
N LEU A 666 -5.70 16.42 -35.09
CA LEU A 666 -4.30 16.54 -34.72
C LEU A 666 -3.93 15.44 -33.74
N ASP A 667 -2.75 14.85 -33.88
CA ASP A 667 -2.17 14.08 -32.77
C ASP A 667 -1.45 15.01 -31.76
N TYR A 668 -0.94 14.45 -30.67
CA TYR A 668 -0.27 15.24 -29.64
C TYR A 668 0.95 16.01 -30.16
N ASP A 669 1.71 15.44 -31.09
CA ASP A 669 2.92 16.07 -31.59
C ASP A 669 2.59 17.19 -32.60
N ASP A 670 1.52 17.02 -33.39
CA ASP A 670 1.01 18.04 -34.31
C ASP A 670 0.55 19.31 -33.58
N ILE A 671 -0.02 19.19 -32.38
CA ILE A 671 -0.37 20.36 -31.55
C ILE A 671 0.84 21.25 -31.31
N LEU A 672 2.02 20.65 -31.05
CA LEU A 672 3.25 21.41 -30.81
C LEU A 672 3.82 21.97 -32.11
N LEU A 673 3.79 21.20 -33.20
CA LEU A 673 4.28 21.62 -34.52
C LEU A 673 3.46 22.80 -35.08
N GLU A 674 2.13 22.70 -35.08
CA GLU A 674 1.27 23.79 -35.55
C GLU A 674 1.41 25.04 -34.68
N ALA A 675 1.46 24.87 -33.35
CA ALA A 675 1.60 25.99 -32.45
C ALA A 675 2.95 26.70 -32.58
N VAL A 676 4.04 25.96 -32.83
CA VAL A 676 5.36 26.58 -33.02
C VAL A 676 5.41 27.39 -34.30
N ASP A 677 4.90 26.84 -35.40
CA ASP A 677 4.88 27.53 -36.69
C ASP A 677 3.96 28.76 -36.64
N LEU A 678 2.82 28.67 -35.92
CA LEU A 678 1.94 29.80 -35.65
C LEU A 678 2.65 30.92 -34.85
N CYS A 679 3.31 30.56 -33.75
CA CYS A 679 4.00 31.53 -32.89
C CYS A 679 5.20 32.19 -33.61
N GLU A 680 5.97 31.43 -34.39
CA GLU A 680 7.08 31.96 -35.20
C GLU A 680 6.57 32.92 -36.29
N THR A 681 5.41 32.61 -36.90
CA THR A 681 4.74 33.49 -37.86
C THR A 681 4.30 34.80 -37.20
N TRP A 682 3.66 34.74 -36.04
CA TRP A 682 3.27 35.95 -35.28
C TRP A 682 4.48 36.81 -34.91
N ARG A 683 5.61 36.20 -34.53
CA ARG A 683 6.85 36.91 -34.20
C ARG A 683 7.42 37.63 -35.41
N THR A 684 7.52 36.93 -36.53
CA THR A 684 8.04 37.49 -37.79
C THR A 684 7.17 38.64 -38.30
N ALA A 685 5.85 38.54 -38.17
CA ALA A 685 4.92 39.61 -38.52
C ALA A 685 5.03 40.82 -37.56
N SER A 686 5.21 40.58 -36.27
CA SER A 686 5.32 41.63 -35.24
C SER A 686 6.59 42.48 -35.42
N ASP A 687 7.72 41.86 -35.80
CA ASP A 687 8.97 42.57 -36.12
C ASP A 687 8.78 43.59 -37.26
N SER A 688 7.78 43.38 -38.14
CA SER A 688 7.44 44.29 -39.23
C SER A 688 6.39 45.35 -38.85
N ALA A 689 5.53 45.08 -37.85
CA ALA A 689 4.36 45.90 -37.51
C ALA A 689 4.51 46.76 -36.24
N ALA A 690 5.66 46.70 -35.54
CA ALA A 690 5.98 47.43 -34.30
C ALA A 690 5.04 47.16 -33.10
N VAL A 691 4.07 46.25 -33.22
CA VAL A 691 3.14 45.85 -32.16
C VAL A 691 3.20 44.33 -32.04
N GLU A 692 3.45 43.82 -30.83
CA GLU A 692 3.40 42.39 -30.55
C GLU A 692 1.96 41.87 -30.68
N HIS A 693 1.82 40.67 -31.25
CA HIS A 693 0.52 39.98 -31.28
C HIS A 693 -0.05 39.85 -29.85
N GLU A 694 -1.35 40.13 -29.67
CA GLU A 694 -2.00 40.18 -28.35
C GLU A 694 -1.78 38.90 -27.53
N GLU A 695 -1.92 37.73 -28.17
CA GLU A 695 -1.67 36.42 -27.52
C GLU A 695 -0.23 36.23 -27.01
N LEU A 696 0.76 36.91 -27.59
CA LEU A 696 2.15 36.79 -27.15
C LEU A 696 2.42 37.59 -25.86
N THR A 697 1.56 38.54 -25.50
CA THR A 697 1.70 39.36 -24.29
C THR A 697 1.59 38.53 -23.00
N ARG A 698 0.88 37.39 -23.03
CA ARG A 698 0.81 36.49 -21.86
C ARG A 698 2.12 35.79 -21.53
N PHE A 699 3.09 35.80 -22.45
CA PHE A 699 4.41 35.19 -22.30
C PHE A 699 5.51 36.21 -21.92
N THR A 700 5.16 37.46 -21.60
CA THR A 700 6.15 38.48 -21.20
C THR A 700 7.02 38.02 -20.04
N HIS A 701 6.48 37.24 -19.10
CA HIS A 701 7.26 36.50 -18.10
C HIS A 701 7.04 35.00 -18.28
N LEU A 702 7.99 34.36 -18.96
CA LEU A 702 7.96 32.93 -19.23
C LEU A 702 8.79 32.15 -18.20
N LEU A 703 8.15 31.25 -17.48
CA LEU A 703 8.79 30.32 -16.56
C LEU A 703 8.66 28.89 -17.09
N VAL A 704 9.75 28.14 -17.17
CA VAL A 704 9.75 26.75 -17.67
C VAL A 704 10.39 25.83 -16.64
N ASP A 705 9.62 24.89 -16.11
CA ASP A 705 10.08 23.82 -15.21
C ASP A 705 10.52 22.57 -15.99
N GLU A 706 11.35 21.74 -15.35
CA GLU A 706 11.92 20.51 -15.93
C GLU A 706 12.56 20.72 -17.32
N PHE A 707 13.33 21.80 -17.46
CA PHE A 707 13.90 22.22 -18.75
C PHE A 707 14.86 21.19 -19.37
N GLN A 708 15.34 20.22 -18.60
CA GLN A 708 16.17 19.10 -19.11
C GLN A 708 15.41 18.15 -20.04
N ASP A 709 14.07 18.13 -19.95
CA ASP A 709 13.21 17.21 -20.69
C ASP A 709 12.55 17.88 -21.91
N VAL A 710 13.06 19.05 -22.32
CA VAL A 710 12.61 19.80 -23.50
C VAL A 710 13.18 19.18 -24.77
N ASN A 711 12.35 19.01 -25.80
CA ASN A 711 12.74 18.55 -27.14
C ASN A 711 12.96 19.73 -28.13
N PRO A 712 13.50 19.51 -29.33
CA PRO A 712 13.76 20.58 -30.31
C PRO A 712 12.55 21.46 -30.65
N VAL A 713 11.35 20.88 -30.79
CA VAL A 713 10.12 21.64 -31.08
C VAL A 713 9.71 22.51 -29.89
N GLN A 714 9.75 21.96 -28.68
CA GLN A 714 9.46 22.69 -27.45
C GLN A 714 10.49 23.79 -27.20
N TYR A 715 11.77 23.57 -27.52
CA TYR A 715 12.80 24.60 -27.43
C TYR A 715 12.51 25.76 -28.41
N ARG A 716 12.13 25.46 -29.66
CA ARG A 716 11.65 26.48 -30.61
C ARG A 716 10.44 27.25 -30.08
N LEU A 717 9.46 26.58 -29.47
CA LEU A 717 8.32 27.22 -28.79
C LEU A 717 8.78 28.17 -27.68
N VAL A 718 9.69 27.72 -26.82
CA VAL A 718 10.24 28.56 -25.74
C VAL A 718 10.87 29.82 -26.33
N LYS A 719 11.61 29.72 -27.45
CA LYS A 719 12.18 30.91 -28.11
C LYS A 719 11.13 31.82 -28.72
N ALA A 720 10.14 31.26 -29.41
CA ALA A 720 9.05 32.03 -29.99
C ALA A 720 8.28 32.80 -28.90
N TRP A 721 7.96 32.15 -27.78
CA TRP A 721 7.30 32.78 -26.63
C TRP A 721 8.20 33.78 -25.91
N ALA A 722 9.48 33.47 -25.70
CA ALA A 722 10.44 34.32 -25.00
C ALA A 722 10.82 35.60 -25.78
N GLY A 723 10.81 35.56 -27.12
CA GLY A 723 11.25 36.68 -27.96
C GLY A 723 12.71 37.03 -27.67
N GLN A 724 12.96 38.26 -27.22
CA GLN A 724 14.30 38.70 -26.81
C GLN A 724 14.82 38.06 -25.51
N GLY A 725 14.01 37.23 -24.84
CA GLY A 725 14.42 36.41 -23.69
C GLY A 725 14.60 37.19 -22.38
N VAL A 726 14.28 38.48 -22.36
CA VAL A 726 14.58 39.41 -21.24
C VAL A 726 14.06 38.92 -19.88
N ASN A 727 12.92 38.24 -19.88
CA ASN A 727 12.18 37.85 -18.68
C ASN A 727 11.96 36.32 -18.59
N THR A 728 12.74 35.54 -19.33
CA THR A 728 12.65 34.07 -19.32
C THR A 728 13.33 33.51 -18.08
N PHE A 729 12.69 32.56 -17.41
CA PHE A 729 13.21 31.85 -16.25
C PHE A 729 13.08 30.34 -16.50
N VAL A 730 14.18 29.65 -16.74
CA VAL A 730 14.18 28.19 -16.91
C VAL A 730 14.82 27.54 -15.70
N ILE A 731 14.25 26.43 -15.26
CA ILE A 731 14.76 25.65 -14.13
C ILE A 731 14.70 24.16 -14.43
N GLY A 732 15.72 23.43 -13.99
CA GLY A 732 15.76 21.98 -14.13
C GLY A 732 17.11 21.42 -13.71
N ASP A 733 17.31 20.14 -14.03
CA ASP A 733 18.53 19.41 -13.69
C ASP A 733 19.01 18.58 -14.88
N PRO A 734 20.16 18.93 -15.49
CA PRO A 734 20.76 18.13 -16.57
C PRO A 734 20.94 16.65 -16.21
N ASP A 735 21.27 16.33 -14.95
CA ASP A 735 21.47 14.96 -14.50
C ASP A 735 20.15 14.16 -14.36
N GLN A 736 19.00 14.82 -14.49
CA GLN A 736 17.66 14.20 -14.46
C GLN A 736 17.02 14.04 -15.84
N ALA A 737 17.76 14.25 -16.94
CA ALA A 737 17.24 14.07 -18.28
C ALA A 737 16.97 12.58 -18.59
N ILE A 738 15.70 12.16 -18.52
CA ILE A 738 15.30 10.75 -18.70
C ILE A 738 14.42 10.52 -19.93
N TYR A 739 13.95 11.58 -20.58
CA TYR A 739 13.06 11.51 -21.76
C TYR A 739 13.78 11.57 -23.11
N GLY A 740 15.09 11.27 -23.18
CA GLY A 740 15.85 11.31 -24.44
C GLY A 740 15.30 10.42 -25.56
N PHE A 741 14.65 9.29 -25.21
CA PHE A 741 13.96 8.43 -26.17
C PHE A 741 12.72 9.07 -26.83
N ARG A 742 12.28 10.23 -26.33
CA ARG A 742 11.21 11.09 -26.89
C ARG A 742 11.77 12.38 -27.52
N GLY A 743 13.07 12.43 -27.78
CA GLY A 743 13.73 13.58 -28.40
C GLY A 743 14.13 14.70 -27.43
N ALA A 744 13.97 14.52 -26.12
CA ALA A 744 14.42 15.51 -25.15
C ALA A 744 15.95 15.63 -25.08
N ASP A 745 16.47 16.83 -24.84
CA ASP A 745 17.90 17.10 -24.82
C ASP A 745 18.28 18.18 -23.80
N TYR A 746 19.03 17.79 -22.76
CA TYR A 746 19.48 18.71 -21.72
C TYR A 746 20.47 19.78 -22.24
N ARG A 747 21.06 19.59 -23.43
CA ARG A 747 21.99 20.56 -24.01
C ARG A 747 21.32 21.91 -24.31
N PHE A 748 19.98 21.96 -24.34
CA PHE A 748 19.24 23.22 -24.49
C PHE A 748 19.48 24.23 -23.36
N PHE A 749 19.93 23.82 -22.16
CA PHE A 749 20.41 24.77 -21.15
C PHE A 749 21.53 25.66 -21.68
N TRP A 750 22.50 25.04 -22.37
CA TRP A 750 23.66 25.73 -22.91
C TRP A 750 23.33 26.46 -24.19
N GLN A 751 22.49 25.85 -25.04
CA GLN A 751 21.99 26.54 -26.23
C GLN A 751 21.21 27.79 -25.87
N LEU A 752 20.44 27.80 -24.77
CA LEU A 752 19.74 28.99 -24.30
C LEU A 752 20.72 30.08 -23.83
N LYS A 753 21.83 29.68 -23.20
CA LYS A 753 22.90 30.60 -22.80
C LYS A 753 23.63 31.19 -24.01
N ASP A 754 23.83 30.40 -25.06
CA ASP A 754 24.44 30.84 -26.31
C ASP A 754 23.49 31.77 -27.09
N ASP A 755 22.20 31.41 -27.16
CA ASP A 755 21.14 32.20 -27.81
C ASP A 755 20.88 33.53 -27.05
N TYR A 756 21.04 33.53 -25.72
CA TYR A 756 20.92 34.73 -24.89
C TYR A 756 22.16 34.93 -23.99
N PRO A 757 23.23 35.57 -24.51
CA PRO A 757 24.49 35.72 -23.77
C PRO A 757 24.37 36.46 -22.43
N ALA A 758 23.36 37.32 -22.28
CA ALA A 758 23.03 38.02 -21.04
C ALA A 758 22.40 37.12 -19.95
N ALA A 759 22.14 35.84 -20.25
CA ALA A 759 21.49 34.94 -19.31
C ALA A 759 22.33 34.73 -18.04
N ARG A 760 21.72 34.88 -16.86
CA ARG A 760 22.34 34.59 -15.58
C ARG A 760 22.16 33.11 -15.24
N VAL A 761 23.25 32.41 -14.95
CA VAL A 761 23.19 31.03 -14.46
C VAL A 761 23.25 31.03 -12.93
N CYS A 762 22.22 30.49 -12.28
CA CYS A 762 22.16 30.30 -10.83
C CYS A 762 22.21 28.80 -10.52
N ARG A 763 22.95 28.38 -9.49
CA ARG A 763 23.07 26.96 -9.11
C ARG A 763 22.56 26.76 -7.70
N LEU A 764 21.63 25.81 -7.53
CA LEU A 764 21.13 25.41 -6.22
C LEU A 764 21.89 24.17 -5.74
N THR A 765 22.56 24.26 -4.60
CA THR A 765 23.45 23.20 -4.10
C THR A 765 22.95 22.53 -2.82
N LEU A 766 22.04 23.17 -2.07
CA LEU A 766 21.50 22.62 -0.82
C LEU A 766 20.33 21.67 -1.10
N ASN A 767 20.45 20.40 -0.70
CA ASN A 767 19.40 19.37 -0.82
C ASN A 767 18.63 19.22 0.51
N TYR A 768 17.32 19.40 0.44
CA TYR A 768 16.39 19.35 1.59
C TYR A 768 15.65 18.01 1.70
N ARG A 769 15.74 17.14 0.69
CA ARG A 769 14.93 15.92 0.56
C ARG A 769 15.63 14.68 1.15
N SER A 770 16.90 14.52 0.83
CA SER A 770 17.65 13.27 0.99
C SER A 770 18.69 13.38 2.11
N THR A 771 19.02 12.23 2.69
CA THR A 771 20.07 12.09 3.72
C THR A 771 21.46 12.13 3.10
N PRO A 772 22.52 12.36 3.89
CA PRO A 772 23.90 12.33 3.40
C PRO A 772 24.28 11.01 2.70
N THR A 773 23.84 9.86 3.19
CA THR A 773 24.11 8.56 2.56
C THR A 773 23.44 8.41 1.20
N ILE A 774 22.18 8.82 1.06
CA ILE A 774 21.50 8.79 -0.25
C ILE A 774 22.19 9.70 -1.25
N LEU A 775 22.59 10.91 -0.84
CA LEU A 775 23.30 11.84 -1.73
C LEU A 775 24.67 11.33 -2.16
N ARG A 776 25.45 10.75 -1.25
CA ARG A 776 26.75 10.15 -1.59
C ARG A 776 26.60 9.01 -2.60
N ALA A 777 25.62 8.13 -2.39
CA ALA A 777 25.36 7.05 -3.33
C ALA A 777 24.92 7.57 -4.71
N ALA A 778 23.98 8.53 -4.74
CA ALA A 778 23.53 9.15 -5.99
C ALA A 778 24.70 9.83 -6.73
N SER A 779 25.52 10.61 -6.01
CA SER A 779 26.69 11.27 -6.58
C SER A 779 27.71 10.26 -7.12
N GLY A 780 27.95 9.16 -6.39
CA GLY A 780 28.87 8.11 -6.84
C GLY A 780 28.41 7.41 -8.12
N VAL A 781 27.10 7.29 -8.35
CA VAL A 781 26.56 6.77 -9.61
C VAL A 781 26.72 7.81 -10.73
N VAL A 782 26.27 9.05 -10.50
CA VAL A 782 26.23 10.11 -11.52
C VAL A 782 27.62 10.52 -12.03
N THR A 783 28.68 10.38 -11.21
CA THR A 783 30.06 10.67 -11.65
C THR A 783 30.58 9.74 -12.74
N HIS A 784 29.94 8.59 -12.98
CA HIS A 784 30.30 7.67 -14.07
C HIS A 784 29.75 8.11 -15.43
N ASN A 785 28.89 9.13 -15.49
CA ASN A 785 28.37 9.63 -16.76
C ASN A 785 29.50 10.31 -17.55
N PRO A 786 29.77 9.89 -18.81
CA PRO A 786 30.89 10.41 -19.60
C PRO A 786 30.77 11.91 -19.88
N GLU A 787 29.55 12.46 -19.88
CA GLU A 787 29.27 13.88 -20.14
C GLU A 787 29.53 14.79 -18.92
N ASN A 788 29.73 14.24 -17.72
CA ASN A 788 30.18 15.03 -16.55
C ASN A 788 31.64 15.47 -16.66
N GLN A 789 32.44 14.84 -17.53
CA GLN A 789 33.76 15.35 -17.91
C GLN A 789 33.65 16.61 -18.78
N LEU A 790 32.67 16.67 -19.70
CA LEU A 790 32.42 17.83 -20.57
C LEU A 790 31.86 19.05 -19.81
N LEU A 791 31.08 18.84 -18.76
CA LEU A 791 30.62 19.91 -17.86
C LEU A 791 31.78 20.48 -17.03
N ALA A 792 32.68 19.62 -16.53
CA ALA A 792 33.89 20.03 -15.80
C ALA A 792 34.91 20.74 -16.72
N ASP A 793 35.02 20.34 -17.98
CA ASP A 793 35.94 20.94 -18.96
C ASP A 793 35.48 22.33 -19.47
N ARG A 794 34.17 22.65 -19.36
CA ARG A 794 33.61 23.98 -19.68
C ARG A 794 33.53 24.93 -18.47
N GLU A 795 33.89 24.46 -17.28
CA GLU A 795 33.91 25.24 -16.03
C GLU A 795 35.13 26.19 -15.78
N PRO A 796 36.31 26.11 -16.45
CA PRO A 796 37.45 26.95 -16.07
C PRO A 796 37.20 28.47 -16.16
N ASP A 797 36.41 28.92 -17.13
CA ASP A 797 36.26 30.35 -17.42
C ASP A 797 35.22 31.07 -16.54
N LEU A 798 34.39 30.33 -15.80
CA LEU A 798 33.31 30.92 -14.98
C LEU A 798 33.72 31.20 -13.52
N ILE A 799 34.87 30.70 -13.07
CA ILE A 799 35.43 30.98 -11.73
C ILE A 799 36.43 32.14 -11.77
N ALA A 800 36.99 32.49 -12.94
CA ALA A 800 38.04 33.49 -13.06
C ALA A 800 37.56 34.96 -12.95
N ALA A 801 36.26 35.24 -13.03
CA ALA A 801 35.73 36.61 -13.03
C ALA A 801 35.57 37.25 -11.63
N HIS A 802 36.18 36.71 -10.57
CA HIS A 802 36.01 37.22 -9.19
C HIS A 802 37.30 37.33 -8.36
N ASN A 803 38.46 37.55 -8.99
CA ASN A 803 39.69 37.79 -8.21
C ASN A 803 40.56 38.92 -8.79
N PRO A 804 40.59 40.13 -8.18
CA PRO A 804 41.55 41.16 -8.57
C PRO A 804 42.85 40.93 -7.78
N ARG A 805 43.90 40.43 -8.47
CA ARG A 805 45.35 40.68 -8.23
C ARG A 805 46.21 39.45 -8.55
N LYS A 806 46.92 39.48 -9.68
CA LYS A 806 48.37 39.70 -9.78
C LYS A 806 48.84 39.33 -11.19
N THR A 807 49.47 40.32 -11.81
CA THR A 807 50.40 40.26 -12.93
C THR A 807 51.47 39.17 -12.76
N THR A 808 51.76 38.42 -13.83
CA THR A 808 53.09 38.36 -14.50
C THR A 808 53.01 37.52 -15.79
N ASP A 809 53.84 37.92 -16.75
CA ASP A 809 54.00 37.47 -18.13
C ASP A 809 54.31 35.98 -18.34
N HIS A 810 53.89 35.40 -19.48
CA HIS A 810 54.81 34.96 -20.57
C HIS A 810 54.10 34.17 -21.71
N VAL A 811 54.16 34.76 -22.92
CA VAL A 811 54.61 34.21 -24.23
C VAL A 811 53.99 32.91 -24.81
N LEU A 812 53.23 33.12 -25.90
CA LEU A 812 53.15 32.43 -27.22
C LEU A 812 53.84 31.06 -27.43
N THR A 813 53.12 30.09 -28.03
CA THR A 813 53.37 29.60 -29.42
C THR A 813 52.29 28.61 -29.92
N ASP A 814 52.09 28.64 -31.24
CA ASP A 814 51.14 27.93 -32.11
C ASP A 814 51.26 26.40 -32.22
N ASN A 815 50.15 25.77 -32.65
CA ASN A 815 49.97 24.80 -33.76
C ASN A 815 48.97 23.70 -33.37
N SER A 816 47.77 23.61 -33.97
CA SER A 816 47.38 23.27 -35.35
C SER A 816 47.40 21.76 -35.66
N THR A 817 46.34 21.32 -36.35
CA THR A 817 46.11 20.02 -37.06
C THR A 817 45.66 18.79 -36.27
N VAL A 818 44.88 17.82 -36.77
CA VAL A 818 43.87 17.62 -37.84
C VAL A 818 43.26 16.22 -37.53
N ALA A 819 42.01 16.02 -37.98
CA ALA A 819 41.21 14.80 -38.09
C ALA A 819 41.92 13.44 -38.32
N GLU A 820 41.31 12.32 -37.87
CA GLU A 820 40.64 11.32 -38.76
C GLU A 820 40.24 9.98 -38.06
N THR A 821 38.95 9.64 -38.19
CA THR A 821 38.27 8.37 -38.51
C THR A 821 38.83 6.95 -38.17
N ALA A 822 38.01 6.20 -37.40
CA ALA A 822 37.50 4.79 -37.59
C ALA A 822 38.50 3.59 -37.73
N PRO A 823 38.11 2.29 -37.55
CA PRO A 823 36.76 1.71 -37.47
C PRO A 823 36.51 0.60 -36.41
N VAL A 824 35.24 0.19 -36.38
CA VAL A 824 34.59 -0.95 -35.70
C VAL A 824 35.10 -2.30 -36.21
N ASN A 825 35.23 -3.29 -35.30
CA ASN A 825 35.20 -4.71 -35.68
C ASN A 825 34.47 -5.56 -34.62
N LYS A 826 33.52 -6.37 -35.09
CA LYS A 826 32.80 -7.42 -34.35
C LYS A 826 33.56 -8.75 -34.49
N ALA A 827 33.71 -9.52 -33.41
CA ALA A 827 33.52 -10.97 -33.41
C ALA A 827 33.62 -11.56 -31.98
N SER A 828 32.85 -12.64 -31.80
CA SER A 828 32.61 -13.45 -30.61
C SER A 828 33.83 -14.14 -30.00
N THR A 829 33.79 -14.39 -28.69
CA THR A 829 33.80 -15.76 -28.09
C THR A 829 33.52 -15.71 -26.58
N ARG A 830 32.70 -16.65 -26.11
CA ARG A 830 32.57 -17.02 -24.70
C ARG A 830 33.78 -17.87 -24.31
N GLU A 831 34.47 -17.51 -23.25
CA GLU A 831 35.15 -18.47 -22.37
C GLU A 831 35.36 -17.86 -20.98
N SER A 832 35.03 -18.68 -19.99
CA SER A 832 35.16 -18.44 -18.55
C SER A 832 36.62 -18.33 -18.12
N LEU A 833 36.93 -17.49 -17.13
CA LEU A 833 37.96 -17.75 -16.12
C LEU A 833 37.80 -16.79 -14.93
N ASN A 834 37.80 -17.38 -13.74
CA ASN A 834 37.87 -16.74 -12.43
C ASN A 834 39.19 -15.98 -12.22
N ASP A 835 39.14 -15.12 -11.20
CA ASP A 835 40.22 -14.67 -10.31
C ASP A 835 40.98 -13.37 -10.62
N LYS A 836 40.89 -12.48 -9.61
CA LYS A 836 41.81 -11.42 -9.19
C LYS A 836 41.83 -10.12 -10.00
N VAL A 837 41.13 -9.11 -9.47
CA VAL A 837 41.51 -7.71 -9.68
C VAL A 837 41.94 -7.14 -8.33
N ALA A 838 43.24 -6.86 -8.26
CA ALA A 838 43.88 -6.08 -7.21
C ALA A 838 43.45 -4.61 -7.35
N GLU A 839 43.35 -3.93 -6.20
CA GLU A 839 43.16 -2.49 -6.10
C GLU A 839 44.31 -1.75 -6.79
N GLU A 840 44.06 -1.15 -7.96
CA GLU A 840 44.88 -0.08 -8.51
C GLU A 840 44.16 1.25 -8.32
N SER A 841 44.77 2.12 -7.53
CA SER A 841 44.34 3.49 -7.23
C SER A 841 44.39 4.37 -8.48
N MET A 842 43.22 4.82 -8.95
CA MET A 842 43.12 5.88 -9.96
C MET A 842 43.39 7.26 -9.33
N PRO A 843 44.05 8.19 -10.06
CA PRO A 843 44.41 9.51 -9.55
C PRO A 843 43.16 10.39 -9.37
N ALA A 844 43.16 11.19 -8.30
CA ALA A 844 42.06 12.07 -7.92
C ALA A 844 41.81 13.17 -8.97
N SER A 845 40.79 13.02 -9.80
CA SER A 845 40.15 14.13 -10.50
C SER A 845 39.37 14.97 -9.48
N LYS A 846 39.48 16.30 -9.58
CA LYS A 846 38.73 17.22 -8.70
C LYS A 846 37.22 16.96 -8.86
N PRO A 847 36.45 16.81 -7.76
CA PRO A 847 35.03 16.51 -7.86
C PRO A 847 34.23 17.76 -8.23
N ALA A 848 33.29 17.59 -9.16
CA ALA A 848 32.23 18.57 -9.46
C ALA A 848 31.52 18.99 -8.16
N PRO A 849 30.99 20.23 -8.05
CA PRO A 849 30.37 20.72 -6.83
C PRO A 849 29.16 19.86 -6.45
N GLN A 850 29.34 19.06 -5.38
CA GLN A 850 28.40 18.06 -4.89
C GLN A 850 27.20 18.72 -4.19
N LEU A 851 26.00 18.17 -4.39
CA LEU A 851 24.82 18.51 -3.59
C LEU A 851 25.11 18.33 -2.10
N ARG A 852 24.80 19.35 -1.30
CA ARG A 852 25.06 19.39 0.14
C ARG A 852 23.78 19.05 0.91
N PRO A 853 23.75 18.00 1.74
CA PRO A 853 22.57 17.64 2.51
C PRO A 853 22.29 18.66 3.61
N VAL A 854 21.02 19.02 3.79
CA VAL A 854 20.53 19.77 4.97
C VAL A 854 20.12 18.81 6.09
N ARG A 855 19.64 17.62 5.76
CA ARG A 855 19.25 16.59 6.73
C ARG A 855 20.48 15.99 7.42
N GLN A 856 20.36 15.73 8.72
CA GLN A 856 21.44 15.17 9.55
C GLN A 856 21.27 13.67 9.86
N HIS A 857 20.05 13.12 9.76
CA HIS A 857 19.76 11.71 10.00
C HIS A 857 20.32 10.84 8.86
N ASP A 858 20.99 9.72 9.17
CA ASP A 858 21.78 8.97 8.19
C ASP A 858 21.58 7.44 8.29
N ALA A 859 20.44 6.96 7.79
CA ALA A 859 20.19 5.53 7.63
C ALA A 859 21.03 4.96 6.46
N LYS A 860 21.51 3.72 6.60
CA LYS A 860 22.29 3.04 5.56
C LYS A 860 21.40 2.56 4.42
N ILE A 861 21.87 2.70 3.18
CA ILE A 861 21.24 2.05 2.02
C ILE A 861 21.42 0.54 2.15
N GLN A 862 20.33 -0.19 1.93
CA GLN A 862 20.31 -1.64 1.93
C GLN A 862 20.26 -2.17 0.51
N HIS A 863 20.96 -3.27 0.26
CA HIS A 863 20.97 -3.99 -1.00
C HIS A 863 20.71 -5.46 -0.71
N TRP A 864 19.71 -6.04 -1.36
CA TRP A 864 19.31 -7.43 -1.19
C TRP A 864 19.42 -8.16 -2.51
N GLU A 865 20.11 -9.29 -2.49
CA GLU A 865 20.22 -10.19 -3.63
C GLU A 865 19.30 -11.40 -3.39
N VAL A 866 18.41 -11.66 -4.34
CA VAL A 866 17.34 -12.65 -4.20
C VAL A 866 17.32 -13.57 -5.41
N ALA A 867 16.85 -14.80 -5.21
CA ALA A 867 16.95 -15.86 -6.21
C ALA A 867 15.96 -15.75 -7.38
N SER A 868 14.89 -14.96 -7.26
CA SER A 868 13.85 -14.81 -8.29
C SER A 868 13.02 -13.54 -8.11
N GLU A 869 12.28 -13.14 -9.15
CA GLU A 869 11.32 -12.01 -9.10
C GLU A 869 10.22 -12.22 -8.03
N LEU A 870 9.84 -13.48 -7.76
CA LEU A 870 8.87 -13.81 -6.70
C LEU A 870 9.51 -13.62 -5.31
N ALA A 871 10.77 -14.04 -5.15
CA ALA A 871 11.51 -13.83 -3.91
C ALA A 871 11.75 -12.34 -3.63
N GLU A 872 11.95 -11.54 -4.69
CA GLU A 872 12.01 -10.07 -4.60
C GLU A 872 10.69 -9.49 -4.07
N GLY A 873 9.56 -9.88 -4.66
CA GLY A 873 8.24 -9.43 -4.20
C GLY A 873 7.93 -9.81 -2.76
N ILE A 874 8.27 -11.04 -2.35
CA ILE A 874 8.13 -11.48 -0.96
C ILE A 874 9.02 -10.66 -0.02
N ALA A 875 10.28 -10.40 -0.40
CA ALA A 875 11.20 -9.60 0.42
C ALA A 875 10.69 -8.16 0.58
N ILE A 876 10.17 -7.55 -0.49
CA ILE A 876 9.59 -6.20 -0.44
C ILE A 876 8.36 -6.15 0.46
N VAL A 877 7.43 -7.11 0.35
CA VAL A 877 6.29 -7.25 1.26
C VAL A 877 6.74 -7.30 2.71
N GLN A 878 7.72 -8.18 3.01
CA GLN A 878 8.23 -8.36 4.35
C GLN A 878 8.82 -7.07 4.91
N GLU A 879 9.53 -6.30 4.08
CA GLU A 879 10.09 -5.02 4.48
C GLU A 879 9.03 -3.95 4.70
N ILE A 880 8.03 -3.87 3.82
CA ILE A 880 6.90 -2.95 3.98
C ILE A 880 6.21 -3.24 5.30
N ASN A 881 5.91 -4.50 5.57
CA ASN A 881 5.29 -4.89 6.83
C ASN A 881 6.18 -4.54 8.03
N ARG A 882 7.49 -4.82 7.96
CA ARG A 882 8.44 -4.39 9.00
C ARG A 882 8.42 -2.88 9.24
N LEU A 883 8.46 -2.07 8.18
CA LEU A 883 8.47 -0.59 8.24
C LEU A 883 7.14 -0.01 8.75
N VAL A 884 6.02 -0.67 8.46
CA VAL A 884 4.67 -0.29 8.93
C VAL A 884 4.38 -0.85 10.33
N GLY A 885 5.27 -1.68 10.88
CA GLY A 885 5.13 -2.29 12.21
C GLY A 885 4.21 -3.52 12.24
N GLY A 886 4.02 -4.20 11.12
CA GLY A 886 3.29 -5.46 10.99
C GLY A 886 4.22 -6.68 10.87
N ALA A 887 3.91 -7.75 11.59
CA ALA A 887 4.29 -9.11 11.20
C ALA A 887 3.21 -9.68 10.27
N THR A 888 3.60 -10.41 9.22
CA THR A 888 2.67 -11.09 8.30
C THR A 888 2.06 -12.35 8.93
N MET A 889 0.80 -12.67 8.56
CA MET A 889 0.15 -13.95 8.89
C MET A 889 0.90 -15.18 8.32
N LEU A 890 1.69 -15.04 7.25
CA LEU A 890 2.51 -16.14 6.71
C LEU A 890 3.70 -16.54 7.61
N GLN A 891 4.06 -15.72 8.61
CA GLN A 891 5.02 -16.11 9.64
C GLN A 891 4.38 -16.97 10.76
N SER A 892 3.05 -17.11 10.80
CA SER A 892 2.37 -17.88 11.85
C SER A 892 2.22 -19.38 11.53
N HIS A 893 2.36 -19.78 10.27
CA HIS A 893 2.27 -21.18 9.84
C HIS A 893 3.60 -21.65 9.26
N GLY A 894 4.24 -22.59 9.95
CA GLY A 894 5.59 -23.07 9.65
C GLY A 894 5.75 -23.64 8.25
N GLN A 895 6.35 -22.86 7.36
CA GLN A 895 7.35 -23.34 6.39
C GLN A 895 8.46 -22.29 6.32
N GLY A 896 9.66 -22.66 6.79
CA GLY A 896 10.82 -21.80 6.68
C GLY A 896 11.15 -21.54 5.21
N SER A 897 10.82 -20.36 4.70
CA SER A 897 11.50 -19.83 3.53
C SER A 897 12.92 -19.50 3.99
N GLY A 898 13.90 -20.28 3.51
CA GLY A 898 15.33 -20.15 3.86
C GLY A 898 15.98 -18.89 3.29
N LEU A 899 15.34 -17.73 3.44
CA LEU A 899 15.89 -16.43 3.05
C LEU A 899 16.62 -15.80 4.25
N PRO A 900 17.85 -15.30 4.07
CA PRO A 900 18.61 -14.68 5.14
C PRO A 900 18.00 -13.33 5.51
N VAL A 901 17.33 -13.24 6.66
CA VAL A 901 16.91 -11.97 7.26
C VAL A 901 18.07 -11.41 8.08
N PRO A 902 18.62 -10.22 7.77
CA PRO A 902 19.70 -9.63 8.55
C PRO A 902 19.18 -9.17 9.92
N ASN A 903 19.74 -9.73 10.99
CA ASN A 903 19.49 -9.34 12.36
C ASN A 903 20.14 -7.96 12.64
N ARG A 904 19.38 -6.86 12.55
CA ARG A 904 19.87 -5.49 12.87
C ARG A 904 19.02 -4.78 13.92
N LYS A 905 19.72 -3.92 14.67
CA LYS A 905 19.28 -3.10 15.80
C LYS A 905 18.02 -2.31 15.46
N ALA A 906 17.00 -2.40 16.32
CA ALA A 906 15.88 -1.47 16.36
C ALA A 906 16.38 -0.12 16.90
N GLU A 907 16.96 0.69 16.02
CA GLU A 907 16.95 2.14 16.24
C GLU A 907 15.50 2.60 16.02
N GLU A 908 15.07 3.56 16.82
CA GLU A 908 13.70 4.08 16.95
C GLU A 908 13.19 4.70 15.64
N GLU A 909 12.89 3.88 14.63
CA GLU A 909 12.15 4.33 13.45
C GLU A 909 10.66 4.32 13.80
N GLU A 910 10.05 5.51 13.91
CA GLU A 910 8.59 5.69 13.88
C GLU A 910 7.98 4.81 12.78
N ALA A 911 6.96 4.02 13.14
CA ALA A 911 6.21 3.22 12.19
C ALA A 911 5.73 4.10 11.02
N ARG A 912 6.03 3.67 9.79
CA ARG A 912 5.68 4.40 8.57
C ARG A 912 4.25 4.08 8.16
N GLY A 913 3.55 5.05 7.57
CA GLY A 913 2.31 4.76 6.85
C GLY A 913 2.62 4.08 5.51
N PHE A 914 1.68 3.30 4.96
CA PHE A 914 1.81 2.75 3.60
C PHE A 914 2.05 3.84 2.54
N SER A 915 1.50 5.04 2.75
CA SER A 915 1.70 6.21 1.88
C SER A 915 3.13 6.76 1.89
N ASP A 916 3.94 6.42 2.90
CA ASP A 916 5.33 6.89 3.03
C ASP A 916 6.30 5.99 2.27
N ILE A 917 5.82 4.86 1.74
CA ILE A 917 6.62 3.87 1.04
C ILE A 917 6.29 3.89 -0.45
N ALA A 918 7.33 3.96 -1.28
CA ALA A 918 7.22 3.88 -2.74
C ALA A 918 8.13 2.77 -3.25
N VAL A 919 7.57 1.89 -4.09
CA VAL A 919 8.32 0.84 -4.78
C VAL A 919 8.51 1.26 -6.23
N LEU A 920 9.77 1.50 -6.61
CA LEU A 920 10.13 1.98 -7.95
C LEU A 920 10.73 0.82 -8.74
N PHE A 921 10.23 0.61 -9.95
CA PHE A 921 10.68 -0.44 -10.87
C PHE A 921 10.88 0.11 -12.28
N ARG A 922 11.66 -0.59 -13.11
CA ARG A 922 12.10 -0.09 -14.42
C ARG A 922 11.05 -0.26 -15.51
N THR A 923 10.26 -1.34 -15.45
CA THR A 923 9.27 -1.70 -16.48
C THR A 923 7.96 -2.19 -15.86
N SER A 924 6.82 -1.95 -16.50
CA SER A 924 5.49 -2.33 -15.99
C SER A 924 5.34 -3.84 -15.72
N ARG A 925 6.06 -4.70 -16.46
CA ARG A 925 6.09 -6.16 -16.23
C ARG A 925 6.54 -6.52 -14.82
N GLN A 926 7.50 -5.77 -14.25
CA GLN A 926 7.95 -6.00 -12.87
C GLN A 926 6.85 -5.63 -11.86
N GLY A 927 5.98 -4.67 -12.20
CA GLY A 927 4.85 -4.27 -11.38
C GLY A 927 3.83 -5.40 -11.18
N GLU A 928 3.45 -6.11 -12.25
CA GLU A 928 2.42 -7.17 -12.21
C GLU A 928 2.69 -8.22 -11.11
N GLN A 929 3.95 -8.64 -10.98
CA GLN A 929 4.34 -9.64 -9.98
C GLN A 929 4.39 -9.08 -8.55
N LEU A 930 4.78 -7.81 -8.39
CA LEU A 930 4.74 -7.12 -7.09
C LEU A 930 3.31 -6.91 -6.62
N GLU A 931 2.41 -6.55 -7.54
CA GLU A 931 0.97 -6.40 -7.27
C GLU A 931 0.37 -7.72 -6.80
N GLU A 932 0.70 -8.85 -7.43
CA GLU A 932 0.25 -10.16 -6.96
C GLU A 932 0.73 -10.43 -5.53
N CYS A 933 1.98 -10.09 -5.20
CA CYS A 933 2.52 -10.23 -3.84
C CYS A 933 1.79 -9.31 -2.84
N PHE A 934 1.54 -8.05 -3.19
CA PHE A 934 0.81 -7.11 -2.33
C PHE A 934 -0.64 -7.54 -2.12
N LEU A 935 -1.31 -8.01 -3.17
CA LEU A 935 -2.67 -8.54 -3.10
C LEU A 935 -2.74 -9.76 -2.18
N ARG A 936 -1.81 -10.71 -2.34
CA ARG A 936 -1.72 -11.91 -1.48
C ARG A 936 -1.55 -11.55 -0.01
N GLU A 937 -0.78 -10.51 0.29
CA GLU A 937 -0.40 -10.11 1.65
C GLU A 937 -1.28 -8.99 2.22
N GLY A 938 -2.27 -8.53 1.45
CA GLY A 938 -3.21 -7.50 1.90
C GLY A 938 -2.59 -6.12 2.08
N ILE A 939 -1.46 -5.85 1.40
CA ILE A 939 -0.82 -4.54 1.43
C ILE A 939 -1.63 -3.59 0.54
N PRO A 940 -2.21 -2.49 1.08
CA PRO A 940 -2.87 -1.50 0.25
C PRO A 940 -1.84 -0.78 -0.61
N TYR A 941 -2.08 -0.72 -1.93
CA TYR A 941 -1.16 -0.12 -2.87
C TYR A 941 -1.89 0.71 -3.93
N ARG A 942 -1.15 1.64 -4.55
CA ARG A 942 -1.60 2.43 -5.70
C ARG A 942 -0.54 2.35 -6.80
N VAL A 943 -0.93 1.87 -7.98
CA VAL A 943 -0.07 1.86 -9.16
C VAL A 943 -0.16 3.21 -9.87
N VAL A 944 0.99 3.81 -10.17
CA VAL A 944 1.09 5.03 -10.99
C VAL A 944 1.72 4.64 -12.32
N GLY A 945 1.07 5.01 -13.43
CA GLY A 945 1.57 4.72 -14.78
C GLY A 945 1.05 3.41 -15.41
N ARG A 946 -0.04 2.82 -14.88
CA ARG A 946 -0.80 1.76 -15.56
C ARG A 946 -1.39 2.30 -16.87
N GLU A 947 -1.64 1.40 -17.84
CA GLU A 947 -2.49 1.76 -18.97
C GLU A 947 -3.81 2.33 -18.43
N SER A 948 -4.17 3.51 -18.94
CA SER A 948 -5.31 4.26 -18.44
C SER A 948 -6.57 3.40 -18.56
N PHE A 949 -7.47 3.44 -17.59
CA PHE A 949 -8.84 2.91 -17.76
C PHE A 949 -9.49 3.44 -19.05
N LEU A 950 -9.10 4.64 -19.48
CA LEU A 950 -9.55 5.25 -20.74
C LEU A 950 -9.00 4.57 -22.01
N ALA A 951 -8.02 3.67 -21.89
CA ALA A 951 -7.47 2.89 -22.99
C ALA A 951 -8.28 1.61 -23.25
N GLU A 952 -9.09 1.16 -22.29
CA GLU A 952 -9.94 -0.03 -22.44
C GLU A 952 -10.93 0.17 -23.60
N ARG A 953 -11.12 -0.87 -24.40
CA ARG A 953 -11.87 -0.78 -25.65
C ARG A 953 -13.30 -0.29 -25.41
N GLU A 954 -13.97 -0.86 -24.43
CA GLU A 954 -15.35 -0.58 -24.07
C GLU A 954 -15.51 0.89 -23.64
N VAL A 955 -14.54 1.38 -22.84
CA VAL A 955 -14.51 2.78 -22.39
C VAL A 955 -14.33 3.72 -23.56
N ARG A 956 -13.42 3.41 -24.49
CA ARG A 956 -13.21 4.20 -25.71
C ARG A 956 -14.43 4.24 -26.61
N GLU A 957 -15.14 3.11 -26.76
CA GLU A 957 -16.37 3.05 -27.56
C GLU A 957 -17.47 3.93 -26.95
N VAL A 958 -17.62 3.94 -25.62
CA VAL A 958 -18.54 4.85 -24.92
C VAL A 958 -18.11 6.31 -25.03
N LEU A 959 -16.82 6.60 -24.85
CA LEU A 959 -16.29 7.97 -25.01
C LEU A 959 -16.50 8.48 -26.43
N ALA A 960 -16.28 7.65 -27.45
CA ALA A 960 -16.56 8.00 -28.84
C ALA A 960 -18.04 8.36 -29.03
N PHE A 961 -18.96 7.54 -28.50
CA PHE A 961 -20.39 7.85 -28.52
C PHE A 961 -20.73 9.18 -27.85
N CYS A 962 -20.26 9.41 -26.62
CA CYS A 962 -20.49 10.67 -25.91
C CYS A 962 -19.90 11.87 -26.65
N ARG A 963 -18.71 11.72 -27.26
CA ARG A 963 -18.10 12.78 -28.08
C ARG A 963 -18.95 13.13 -29.29
N CYS A 964 -19.52 12.15 -29.98
CA CYS A 964 -20.38 12.40 -31.13
C CYS A 964 -21.61 13.23 -30.79
N LEU A 965 -22.16 13.05 -29.58
CA LEU A 965 -23.32 13.82 -29.12
C LEU A 965 -22.98 15.28 -28.83
N VAL A 966 -21.74 15.54 -28.37
CA VAL A 966 -21.29 16.90 -28.03
C VAL A 966 -20.69 17.62 -29.25
N TYR A 967 -20.02 16.88 -30.13
CA TYR A 967 -19.30 17.35 -31.31
C TYR A 967 -19.72 16.54 -32.55
N PRO A 968 -20.88 16.83 -33.17
CA PRO A 968 -21.36 16.13 -34.37
C PRO A 968 -20.45 16.26 -35.59
N GLU A 969 -19.50 17.20 -35.56
CA GLU A 969 -18.47 17.43 -36.56
C GLU A 969 -17.22 16.52 -36.39
N ASP A 970 -17.13 15.75 -35.30
CA ASP A 970 -16.03 14.81 -35.04
C ASP A 970 -16.21 13.50 -35.84
N ASP A 971 -15.96 13.58 -37.15
CA ASP A 971 -16.12 12.48 -38.08
C ASP A 971 -15.29 11.24 -37.72
N PHE A 972 -14.12 11.44 -37.10
CA PHE A 972 -13.26 10.33 -36.68
C PHE A 972 -13.95 9.46 -35.61
N HIS A 973 -14.40 10.09 -34.52
CA HIS A 973 -15.05 9.37 -33.43
C HIS A 973 -16.43 8.84 -33.84
N LEU A 974 -17.15 9.53 -34.73
CA LEU A 974 -18.42 9.03 -35.27
C LEU A 974 -18.23 7.75 -36.08
N ILE A 975 -17.26 7.73 -36.99
CA ILE A 975 -16.99 6.54 -37.79
C ILE A 975 -16.53 5.37 -36.90
N ARG A 976 -15.72 5.65 -35.87
CA ARG A 976 -15.33 4.65 -34.86
C ARG A 976 -16.55 4.12 -34.11
N CYS A 977 -17.42 5.02 -33.66
CA CYS A 977 -18.65 4.69 -32.96
C CYS A 977 -19.52 3.77 -33.83
N LEU A 978 -19.85 4.19 -35.06
CA LEU A 978 -20.62 3.38 -36.01
C LEU A 978 -20.00 2.00 -36.27
N GLY A 979 -18.66 1.91 -36.32
CA GLY A 979 -17.92 0.66 -36.51
C GLY A 979 -17.73 -0.22 -35.27
N SER A 980 -18.17 0.22 -34.08
CA SER A 980 -18.04 -0.52 -32.81
C SER A 980 -18.84 -1.83 -32.80
N THR A 981 -18.64 -2.67 -31.78
CA THR A 981 -19.49 -3.88 -31.59
C THR A 981 -20.93 -3.52 -31.27
N VAL A 982 -21.16 -2.39 -30.61
CA VAL A 982 -22.49 -1.92 -30.20
C VAL A 982 -23.33 -1.57 -31.42
N PHE A 983 -22.75 -0.84 -32.38
CA PHE A 983 -23.47 -0.28 -33.53
C PHE A 983 -23.29 -1.12 -34.81
N GLY A 984 -22.12 -1.75 -34.98
CA GLY A 984 -21.90 -2.81 -35.95
C GLY A 984 -22.13 -2.42 -37.41
N LEU A 985 -21.85 -1.16 -37.78
CA LEU A 985 -21.84 -0.71 -39.17
C LEU A 985 -20.58 -1.27 -39.84
N GLY A 986 -20.74 -2.34 -40.61
CA GLY A 986 -19.62 -3.01 -41.29
C GLY A 986 -18.86 -2.06 -42.24
N ARG A 987 -17.67 -2.47 -42.69
CA ARG A 987 -16.79 -1.65 -43.55
C ARG A 987 -17.48 -1.02 -44.75
N SER A 988 -18.37 -1.75 -45.42
CA SER A 988 -19.14 -1.23 -46.56
C SER A 988 -20.10 -0.10 -46.18
N GLY A 989 -20.71 -0.16 -44.99
CA GLY A 989 -21.56 0.90 -44.47
C GLY A 989 -20.74 2.14 -44.11
N ILE A 990 -19.59 1.96 -43.46
CA ILE A 990 -18.66 3.07 -43.16
C ILE A 990 -18.17 3.73 -44.46
N SER A 991 -17.78 2.95 -45.48
CA SER A 991 -17.37 3.48 -46.78
C SER A 991 -18.48 4.29 -47.43
N LEU A 992 -19.74 3.84 -47.33
CA LEU A 992 -20.89 4.56 -47.87
C LEU A 992 -21.11 5.91 -47.16
N VAL A 993 -21.03 5.93 -45.82
CA VAL A 993 -21.12 7.18 -45.04
C VAL A 993 -20.03 8.16 -45.46
N ARG A 994 -18.78 7.70 -45.60
CA ARG A 994 -17.65 8.52 -46.05
C ARG A 994 -17.83 9.05 -47.46
N GLU A 995 -18.24 8.20 -48.40
CA GLU A 995 -18.47 8.61 -49.78
C GLU A 995 -19.59 9.66 -49.86
N LYS A 996 -20.68 9.45 -49.11
CA LYS A 996 -21.78 10.38 -49.05
C LYS A 996 -21.38 11.72 -48.43
N ALA A 997 -20.61 11.72 -47.35
CA ALA A 997 -20.05 12.93 -46.73
C ALA A 997 -19.25 13.75 -47.74
N ARG A 998 -18.40 13.11 -48.54
CA ARG A 998 -17.67 13.77 -49.65
C ARG A 998 -18.60 14.32 -50.73
N GLN A 999 -19.64 13.58 -51.12
CA GLN A 999 -20.58 14.01 -52.15
C GLN A 999 -21.36 15.26 -51.75
N ILE A 1000 -21.77 15.36 -50.48
CA ILE A 1000 -22.54 16.51 -49.98
C ILE A 1000 -21.64 17.66 -49.49
N GLY A 1001 -20.33 17.45 -49.39
CA GLY A 1001 -19.39 18.40 -48.81
C GLY A 1001 -19.67 18.69 -47.32
N GLY A 1002 -20.18 17.70 -46.60
CA GLY A 1002 -20.67 17.80 -45.22
C GLY A 1002 -20.06 16.76 -44.30
N THR A 1003 -20.49 16.73 -43.04
CA THR A 1003 -19.94 15.82 -42.02
C THR A 1003 -20.47 14.39 -42.20
N ALA A 1004 -19.78 13.40 -41.64
CA ALA A 1004 -20.26 12.03 -41.58
C ALA A 1004 -21.59 11.91 -40.81
N TRP A 1005 -21.87 12.83 -39.88
CA TRP A 1005 -23.16 12.94 -39.20
C TRP A 1005 -24.27 13.34 -40.18
N GLN A 1006 -24.08 14.42 -40.93
CA GLN A 1006 -25.03 14.87 -41.96
C GLN A 1006 -25.24 13.80 -43.03
N ALA A 1007 -24.16 13.14 -43.45
CA ALA A 1007 -24.22 12.04 -44.39
C ALA A 1007 -25.03 10.85 -43.84
N SER A 1008 -24.91 10.54 -42.55
CA SER A 1008 -25.68 9.48 -41.90
C SER A 1008 -27.18 9.80 -41.89
N ILE A 1009 -27.56 11.04 -41.59
CA ILE A 1009 -28.96 11.50 -41.65
C ILE A 1009 -29.48 11.44 -43.09
N ASP A 1010 -28.75 12.00 -44.06
CA ASP A 1010 -29.19 12.03 -45.46
C ASP A 1010 -29.35 10.61 -46.03
N LEU A 1011 -28.49 9.66 -45.63
CA LEU A 1011 -28.64 8.24 -45.99
C LEU A 1011 -29.90 7.60 -45.40
N THR A 1012 -30.39 8.06 -44.24
CA THR A 1012 -31.65 7.58 -43.65
C THR A 1012 -32.90 8.18 -44.31
N GLU A 1013 -32.81 9.43 -44.77
CA GLU A 1013 -33.92 10.15 -45.41
C GLU A 1013 -34.04 9.84 -46.92
N SER A 1014 -32.95 9.43 -47.56
CA SER A 1014 -32.89 9.08 -48.98
C SER A 1014 -33.53 7.71 -49.28
N GLN A 1015 -34.81 7.69 -49.66
CA GLN A 1015 -35.57 6.44 -49.94
C GLN A 1015 -35.11 5.64 -51.18
N PHE A 1016 -34.17 6.13 -52.01
CA PHE A 1016 -33.81 5.50 -53.29
C PHE A 1016 -32.31 5.60 -53.60
N SER A 1017 -31.48 4.69 -53.08
CA SER A 1017 -30.18 4.26 -53.68
C SER A 1017 -29.27 3.49 -52.71
N SER A 1018 -29.50 3.57 -51.40
CA SER A 1018 -28.61 3.00 -50.37
C SER A 1018 -28.99 1.56 -49.98
N PRO A 1019 -28.03 0.70 -49.59
CA PRO A 1019 -28.34 -0.66 -49.13
C PRO A 1019 -29.25 -0.66 -47.91
N ALA A 1020 -30.43 -1.30 -48.00
CA ALA A 1020 -31.47 -1.28 -46.96
C ALA A 1020 -30.97 -1.70 -45.56
N ALA A 1021 -30.00 -2.62 -45.48
CA ALA A 1021 -29.40 -3.06 -44.21
C ALA A 1021 -28.56 -1.96 -43.51
N VAL A 1022 -27.93 -1.07 -44.28
CA VAL A 1022 -27.15 0.06 -43.75
C VAL A 1022 -28.10 1.17 -43.28
N VAL A 1023 -29.11 1.48 -44.10
CA VAL A 1023 -30.16 2.47 -43.79
C VAL A 1023 -30.94 2.09 -42.53
N ASN A 1024 -31.40 0.83 -42.43
CA ASN A 1024 -32.14 0.36 -41.27
C ASN A 1024 -31.31 0.37 -39.98
N LYS A 1025 -29.99 0.14 -40.07
CA LYS A 1025 -29.10 0.26 -38.92
C LYS A 1025 -28.94 1.72 -38.52
N LEU A 1026 -28.61 2.61 -39.46
CA LEU A 1026 -28.45 4.03 -39.18
C LEU A 1026 -29.74 4.67 -38.64
N ALA A 1027 -30.91 4.27 -39.13
CA ALA A 1027 -32.21 4.80 -38.66
C ALA A 1027 -32.63 4.29 -37.27
N ALA A 1028 -32.06 3.17 -36.80
CA ALA A 1028 -32.29 2.66 -35.46
C ALA A 1028 -31.37 3.31 -34.41
N LEU A 1029 -30.33 4.00 -34.85
CA LEU A 1029 -29.35 4.75 -34.05
C LEU A 1029 -29.74 6.22 -34.01
#